data_AF-A0A0W1DL68-F1
#
_entry.id   AF-A0A0W1DL68-F1
#
_cell.length_a   1.000
_cell.length_b   1.000
_cell.length_c   1.000
_cell.angle_alpha   90.00
_cell.angle_beta   90.00
_cell.angle_gamma   90.00
#
_symmetry.space_group_name_H-M   'P 1'
#
loop_
_entity.id
_entity.type
_entity.pdbx_description
1 polymer ?
#
loop_
_entity_poly.entity_id
_entity_poly.type
_entity_poly.pdbx_seq_one_letter_code
_entity_poly.pdbx_strand_id
1 'polypeptide(L)'
;MVTAPDTGQDLPQRPSLAAGLTVSGAGSHGVDLSLYGPADVIGIDPRLIIRTDPKPHTTDCEPNYLAAIEFDLPELPWLFSPASADAQEHLRPWLVLVALETSGDGRVALPRVEPGRPLPFLELTSQQVAEQLPDLSQSWAWAHGQLLGEKGAGGDNAAALAGDPNLNLSRILCPRRLEPMTSYIACLVPAFDLGVLRGIGGTPAPTAALKPAWRPDQPADMLLPVYFHWSFATGPQGDFESLARELKPFKCPPTVGTTSMFIWDSLPNLFDSTPAATRDKPVWMDGALRASEGEPATLSDIDAAFQQAITAEVNAPADIADRSVPDSTRAIAAPIYGGFHAKVVRVPSASPKWLKEINLDPRARAAAGLAADVVRANQEIFMQSCWEQVGKVLEANALLNQSRLATEALAKLHGRIAALPAASQLALIAPARSRVTFGAFTVAAGVARSSLPDAALSPTFRRMLSPGRAALRQAARVMTTSPATGLVERMARGQASVDPNQFTPDGIDRVRAFDSINVGRNPAAAIDLSVIGLATSVRAQDVSQLKQMAGAIAPVQPPIQLRPDLIRTGIVTDLHVMTLADSAGAAPVSEMIDLMVATATGSPRAEAFLLDRDAEGAVTMAAIDIGSDGRAMVRTPTGTADRLIASFGDGFTTRATAEFTAALTALPKGVLGSDAPLTITRGNSGEVMAGDFTGIGRRRRFKVRRPAGEARPVADLLKDRIALDKYSEAFTKTVDLLSINQVDRALEIVPFDLAGAASATAVKIDPRRTIPGRLASMIQIGGVDLFAGVGGAISILPTIDRIMCAPELPEPAYSRLAKFDSRAFLPGIDAIPQNALTLLETNPRFIEAYMIGLNHEMNRELLWRSYPTDQRGTPFRHFWDWDDGDPDIAQIHTFANKPLGHNTRGGAVGGNLVLLVRGNLLRRYPNSTISAWRAVPGNGRPILKPNPTAADYLPAMFFGGFEPDVSFAGFSLTRPDILTGAGWFFVIEQQVTEPRFGFDQEKPGATAANPGDWRDARWIDTGATPGGHLAVNGRLAGHQAGGVTYALNAAHLAAAAMQRPFRLAVHASHLTQI
;
A
#
# COMPACT_ATOMS: atom_id res chain seq x y z
N MET A 1 -39.72 -18.42 46.76
CA MET A 1 -39.81 -19.62 45.89
C MET A 1 -41.19 -20.23 46.06
N VAL A 2 -41.68 -20.98 45.07
CA VAL A 2 -42.84 -21.87 45.25
C VAL A 2 -42.39 -23.03 46.13
N THR A 3 -43.21 -23.44 47.11
CA THR A 3 -42.83 -24.47 48.12
C THR A 3 -43.72 -25.72 48.09
N ALA A 4 -44.73 -25.75 47.21
CA ALA A 4 -45.60 -26.91 47.04
C ALA A 4 -44.94 -27.87 46.02
N PRO A 5 -44.65 -29.14 46.39
CA PRO A 5 -44.02 -30.08 45.47
C PRO A 5 -44.98 -30.53 44.37
N ASP A 6 -44.43 -30.86 43.20
CA ASP A 6 -45.17 -31.47 42.11
C ASP A 6 -45.55 -32.92 42.46
N THR A 7 -46.82 -33.15 42.79
CA THR A 7 -47.35 -34.47 43.14
C THR A 7 -47.99 -35.22 41.96
N GLY A 8 -47.75 -34.75 40.73
CA GLY A 8 -48.36 -35.30 39.50
C GLY A 8 -49.83 -34.91 39.30
N GLN A 9 -50.48 -34.31 40.30
CA GLN A 9 -51.88 -33.84 40.25
C GLN A 9 -52.03 -32.51 39.48
N ASP A 10 -53.26 -32.01 39.35
CA ASP A 10 -53.54 -30.69 38.77
C ASP A 10 -52.87 -29.57 39.60
N LEU A 11 -52.24 -28.59 38.93
CA LEU A 11 -51.46 -27.53 39.56
C LEU A 11 -52.23 -26.17 39.59
N PRO A 12 -51.91 -25.23 40.50
CA PRO A 12 -52.52 -23.90 40.48
C PRO A 12 -52.05 -23.09 39.25
N GLN A 13 -52.95 -22.34 38.59
CA GLN A 13 -52.60 -21.53 37.40
C GLN A 13 -51.47 -20.53 37.64
N ARG A 14 -51.44 -19.90 38.81
CA ARG A 14 -50.39 -18.96 39.22
C ARG A 14 -49.93 -19.28 40.65
N PRO A 15 -48.62 -19.35 40.93
CA PRO A 15 -48.13 -19.43 42.29
C PRO A 15 -48.29 -18.08 43.00
N SER A 16 -48.61 -18.12 44.30
CA SER A 16 -48.55 -16.94 45.17
C SER A 16 -47.25 -16.94 45.97
N LEU A 17 -46.62 -15.78 46.07
CA LEU A 17 -45.41 -15.53 46.84
C LEU A 17 -45.66 -14.43 47.87
N ALA A 18 -45.68 -14.80 49.16
CA ALA A 18 -45.72 -13.83 50.25
C ALA A 18 -44.40 -13.05 50.31
N ALA A 19 -44.43 -11.77 49.93
CA ALA A 19 -43.30 -10.85 50.00
C ALA A 19 -43.42 -9.95 51.24
N GLY A 20 -42.47 -10.10 52.19
CA GLY A 20 -42.47 -9.37 53.45
C GLY A 20 -41.35 -8.34 53.56
N LEU A 21 -41.70 -7.09 53.90
CA LEU A 21 -40.76 -6.07 54.36
C LEU A 21 -40.76 -6.04 55.88
N THR A 22 -39.59 -6.23 56.51
CA THR A 22 -39.42 -6.04 57.96
C THR A 22 -38.57 -4.79 58.20
N VAL A 23 -39.12 -3.81 58.91
CA VAL A 23 -38.44 -2.56 59.25
C VAL A 23 -38.18 -2.53 60.76
N SER A 24 -36.91 -2.41 61.14
CA SER A 24 -36.49 -2.35 62.54
C SER A 24 -37.22 -1.22 63.29
N GLY A 25 -38.05 -1.58 64.27
CA GLY A 25 -38.86 -0.64 65.06
C GLY A 25 -40.26 -0.34 64.52
N ALA A 26 -40.63 -0.79 63.31
CA ALA A 26 -41.97 -0.62 62.74
C ALA A 26 -42.72 -1.93 62.43
N GLY A 27 -42.06 -3.09 62.53
CA GLY A 27 -42.67 -4.41 62.37
C GLY A 27 -42.50 -5.00 60.96
N SER A 28 -43.24 -6.07 60.69
CA SER A 28 -43.24 -6.79 59.41
C SER A 28 -44.57 -6.61 58.69
N HIS A 29 -44.52 -6.16 57.44
CA HIS A 29 -45.68 -6.05 56.55
C HIS A 29 -45.48 -6.95 55.33
N GLY A 30 -46.52 -7.70 54.94
CA GLY A 30 -46.50 -8.62 53.81
C GLY A 30 -47.52 -8.27 52.72
N VAL A 31 -47.19 -8.60 51.48
CA VAL A 31 -48.09 -8.58 50.31
C VAL A 31 -47.91 -9.89 49.54
N ASP A 32 -49.02 -10.52 49.16
CA ASP A 32 -49.00 -11.70 48.30
C ASP A 32 -48.85 -11.27 46.84
N LEU A 33 -47.76 -11.71 46.19
CA LEU A 33 -47.47 -11.46 44.78
C LEU A 33 -47.81 -12.70 43.96
N SER A 34 -48.68 -12.56 42.95
CA SER A 34 -48.90 -13.63 41.97
C SER A 34 -47.77 -13.64 40.94
N LEU A 35 -47.11 -14.78 40.78
CA LEU A 35 -46.15 -15.01 39.70
C LEU A 35 -46.87 -15.43 38.41
N TYR A 36 -46.23 -15.23 37.27
CA TYR A 36 -46.74 -15.70 35.98
C TYR A 36 -46.67 -17.23 35.89
N GLY A 37 -47.66 -17.83 35.22
CA GLY A 37 -47.71 -19.27 34.94
C GLY A 37 -47.80 -19.57 33.44
N PRO A 38 -47.96 -20.84 33.03
CA PRO A 38 -47.95 -21.23 31.61
C PRO A 38 -49.12 -20.60 30.84
N ALA A 39 -50.21 -20.32 31.55
CA ALA A 39 -51.41 -19.64 31.06
C ALA A 39 -51.20 -18.15 30.70
N ASP A 40 -50.04 -17.57 31.03
CA ASP A 40 -49.71 -16.16 30.75
C ASP A 40 -48.81 -16.01 29.51
N VAL A 41 -48.20 -17.10 29.02
CA VAL A 41 -47.21 -17.09 27.93
C VAL A 41 -47.87 -17.19 26.56
N ILE A 42 -47.60 -16.20 25.70
CA ILE A 42 -48.10 -16.12 24.31
C ILE A 42 -47.02 -16.35 23.24
N GLY A 43 -45.81 -16.73 23.64
CA GLY A 43 -44.65 -16.90 22.77
C GLY A 43 -43.34 -16.93 23.57
N ILE A 44 -42.25 -17.36 22.95
CA ILE A 44 -40.88 -17.24 23.47
C ILE A 44 -40.02 -16.48 22.45
N ASP A 45 -38.93 -15.86 22.89
CA ASP A 45 -37.92 -15.33 21.95
C ASP A 45 -37.09 -16.50 21.39
N PRO A 46 -37.08 -16.75 20.07
CA PRO A 46 -36.26 -17.80 19.48
C PRO A 46 -34.75 -17.64 19.73
N ARG A 47 -34.28 -16.44 20.09
CA ARG A 47 -32.87 -16.19 20.46
C ARG A 47 -32.44 -16.90 21.75
N LEU A 48 -33.38 -17.38 22.57
CA LEU A 48 -33.08 -18.22 23.73
C LEU A 48 -32.66 -19.64 23.36
N ILE A 49 -32.93 -20.08 22.12
CA ILE A 49 -32.57 -21.39 21.60
C ILE A 49 -31.16 -21.31 21.01
N ILE A 50 -30.22 -22.02 21.63
CA ILE A 50 -28.81 -22.03 21.21
C ILE A 50 -28.49 -23.17 20.25
N ARG A 51 -29.24 -24.28 20.30
CA ARG A 51 -29.09 -25.44 19.42
C ARG A 51 -30.37 -26.25 19.31
N THR A 52 -30.64 -26.79 18.12
CA THR A 52 -31.60 -27.88 17.91
C THR A 52 -30.85 -29.12 17.44
N ASP A 53 -31.42 -30.30 17.73
CA ASP A 53 -30.94 -31.57 17.22
C ASP A 53 -32.13 -32.44 16.77
N PRO A 54 -32.19 -32.95 15.53
CA PRO A 54 -31.33 -32.61 14.39
C PRO A 54 -31.32 -31.11 14.06
N LYS A 55 -30.37 -30.68 13.23
CA LYS A 55 -30.36 -29.30 12.71
C LYS A 55 -31.56 -29.08 11.77
N PRO A 56 -32.07 -27.84 11.63
CA PRO A 56 -33.20 -27.57 10.74
C PRO A 56 -32.87 -27.98 9.30
N HIS A 57 -33.81 -28.67 8.66
CA HIS A 57 -33.74 -29.17 7.29
C HIS A 57 -32.68 -30.24 7.02
N THR A 58 -32.06 -30.86 8.04
CA THR A 58 -31.27 -32.09 7.85
C THR A 58 -32.14 -33.19 7.23
N THR A 59 -31.68 -33.80 6.14
CA THR A 59 -32.45 -34.81 5.38
C THR A 59 -32.10 -36.26 5.70
N ASP A 60 -30.98 -36.49 6.38
CA ASP A 60 -30.37 -37.80 6.57
C ASP A 60 -29.85 -38.03 8.00
N CYS A 61 -30.50 -37.45 9.01
CA CYS A 61 -30.11 -37.63 10.41
C CYS A 61 -30.26 -39.10 10.88
N GLU A 62 -29.58 -39.44 11.96
CA GLU A 62 -29.50 -40.81 12.45
C GLU A 62 -30.73 -41.18 13.28
N PRO A 63 -31.47 -42.26 12.94
CA PRO A 63 -32.72 -42.60 13.64
C PRO A 63 -32.51 -43.17 15.06
N ASN A 64 -31.27 -43.34 15.51
CA ASN A 64 -30.97 -43.82 16.88
C ASN A 64 -30.91 -42.71 17.93
N TYR A 65 -30.85 -41.44 17.54
CA TYR A 65 -30.83 -40.32 18.48
C TYR A 65 -32.22 -39.74 18.71
N LEU A 66 -32.44 -39.26 19.92
CA LEU A 66 -33.60 -38.48 20.34
C LEU A 66 -33.46 -37.05 19.80
N ALA A 67 -34.55 -36.48 19.30
CA ALA A 67 -34.58 -35.06 18.99
C ALA A 67 -34.42 -34.23 20.28
N ALA A 68 -33.70 -33.11 20.23
CA ALA A 68 -33.40 -32.25 21.37
C ALA A 68 -33.47 -30.76 21.01
N ILE A 69 -33.70 -29.93 22.01
CA ILE A 69 -33.57 -28.48 21.93
C ILE A 69 -32.83 -27.96 23.17
N GLU A 70 -31.90 -27.04 22.97
CA GLU A 70 -31.03 -26.48 24.00
C GLU A 70 -31.25 -24.97 24.14
N PHE A 71 -31.25 -24.50 25.39
CA PHE A 71 -31.47 -23.10 25.73
C PHE A 71 -30.34 -22.56 26.62
N ASP A 72 -30.04 -21.27 26.42
CA ASP A 72 -29.04 -20.51 27.19
C ASP A 72 -29.40 -20.42 28.69
N LEU A 73 -30.69 -20.32 29.00
CA LEU A 73 -31.20 -20.23 30.36
C LEU A 73 -31.42 -21.64 30.98
N PRO A 74 -30.81 -21.96 32.13
CA PRO A 74 -30.90 -23.29 32.75
C PRO A 74 -32.27 -23.58 33.38
N GLU A 75 -33.01 -22.55 33.79
CA GLU A 75 -34.33 -22.67 34.40
C GLU A 75 -35.49 -22.64 33.39
N LEU A 76 -35.26 -22.30 32.11
CA LEU A 76 -36.32 -22.02 31.15
C LEU A 76 -37.40 -23.12 31.03
N PRO A 77 -37.10 -24.43 31.02
CA PRO A 77 -38.12 -25.48 30.97
C PRO A 77 -39.09 -25.48 32.15
N TRP A 78 -38.72 -24.90 33.29
CA TRP A 78 -39.50 -24.84 34.53
C TRP A 78 -39.83 -23.42 35.00
N LEU A 79 -39.39 -22.38 34.30
CA LEU A 79 -39.53 -20.97 34.69
C LEU A 79 -40.99 -20.57 35.02
N PHE A 80 -41.96 -21.17 34.33
CA PHE A 80 -43.39 -20.97 34.59
C PHE A 80 -44.09 -22.21 35.18
N SER A 81 -43.37 -23.25 35.62
CA SER A 81 -43.94 -24.41 36.31
C SER A 81 -44.32 -24.01 37.76
N PRO A 82 -45.60 -24.05 38.15
CA PRO A 82 -46.04 -23.48 39.43
C PRO A 82 -45.97 -24.48 40.60
N ALA A 83 -44.84 -25.20 40.68
CA ALA A 83 -44.52 -26.19 41.71
C ALA A 83 -43.00 -26.22 41.97
N SER A 84 -42.60 -26.76 43.12
CA SER A 84 -41.22 -27.17 43.38
C SER A 84 -41.03 -28.65 43.02
N ALA A 85 -39.78 -29.10 42.87
CA ALA A 85 -39.51 -30.53 42.72
C ALA A 85 -39.95 -31.33 43.96
N ASP A 86 -40.28 -32.60 43.76
CA ASP A 86 -40.61 -33.53 44.84
C ASP A 86 -39.36 -34.12 45.53
N ALA A 87 -39.56 -35.10 46.41
CA ALA A 87 -38.47 -35.77 47.14
C ALA A 87 -37.59 -36.70 46.28
N GLN A 88 -37.96 -36.93 45.02
CA GLN A 88 -37.22 -37.68 44.01
C GLN A 88 -36.61 -36.75 42.94
N GLU A 89 -36.68 -35.43 43.16
CA GLU A 89 -36.27 -34.38 42.23
C GLU A 89 -37.09 -34.35 40.92
N HIS A 90 -38.35 -34.80 40.96
CA HIS A 90 -39.26 -34.75 39.82
C HIS A 90 -39.99 -33.40 39.78
N LEU A 91 -39.97 -32.75 38.63
CA LEU A 91 -40.71 -31.51 38.36
C LEU A 91 -41.12 -31.47 36.89
N ARG A 92 -42.42 -31.41 36.59
CA ARG A 92 -42.89 -31.33 35.20
C ARG A 92 -42.55 -29.96 34.58
N PRO A 93 -41.88 -29.92 33.42
CA PRO A 93 -41.62 -28.68 32.71
C PRO A 93 -42.93 -28.12 32.13
N TRP A 94 -43.02 -26.80 31.96
CA TRP A 94 -44.15 -26.16 31.29
C TRP A 94 -44.04 -26.23 29.76
N LEU A 95 -42.87 -26.62 29.26
CA LEU A 95 -42.56 -26.89 27.85
C LEU A 95 -42.23 -28.37 27.64
N VAL A 96 -42.66 -28.93 26.51
CA VAL A 96 -42.20 -30.23 26.03
C VAL A 96 -41.85 -30.18 24.54
N LEU A 97 -40.95 -31.08 24.12
CA LEU A 97 -40.58 -31.25 22.72
C LEU A 97 -41.27 -32.49 22.14
N VAL A 98 -42.02 -32.31 21.05
CA VAL A 98 -42.68 -33.41 20.33
C VAL A 98 -42.13 -33.50 18.91
N ALA A 99 -41.79 -34.70 18.45
CA ALA A 99 -41.37 -34.99 17.08
C ALA A 99 -42.48 -35.77 16.39
N LEU A 100 -43.14 -35.15 15.41
CA LEU A 100 -44.36 -35.63 14.76
C LEU A 100 -44.06 -36.05 13.33
N GLU A 101 -44.58 -37.19 12.90
CA GLU A 101 -44.36 -37.68 11.54
C GLU A 101 -45.14 -36.84 10.50
N THR A 102 -44.49 -36.48 9.40
CA THR A 102 -45.07 -35.71 8.28
C THR A 102 -45.13 -36.51 6.97
N SER A 103 -44.46 -37.66 6.93
CA SER A 103 -44.62 -38.74 5.95
C SER A 103 -45.63 -39.79 6.44
N GLY A 104 -45.85 -40.86 5.66
CA GLY A 104 -46.57 -42.04 6.12
C GLY A 104 -48.09 -41.94 6.19
N ASP A 105 -48.70 -43.04 6.63
CA ASP A 105 -50.12 -43.13 6.99
C ASP A 105 -50.31 -42.59 8.42
N GLY A 106 -51.21 -41.63 8.61
CA GLY A 106 -51.39 -40.92 9.89
C GLY A 106 -50.63 -39.59 10.00
N ARG A 107 -49.89 -39.19 8.96
CA ARG A 107 -49.09 -37.94 8.89
C ARG A 107 -49.76 -36.69 9.49
N VAL A 108 -49.00 -35.95 10.28
CA VAL A 108 -49.37 -34.65 10.84
C VAL A 108 -49.09 -33.55 9.80
N ALA A 109 -50.02 -32.61 9.67
CA ALA A 109 -49.83 -31.43 8.81
C ALA A 109 -48.87 -30.43 9.47
N LEU A 110 -48.09 -29.70 8.66
CA LEU A 110 -47.20 -28.65 9.17
C LEU A 110 -48.00 -27.53 9.89
N PRO A 111 -47.41 -26.87 10.92
CA PRO A 111 -48.05 -25.79 11.65
C PRO A 111 -48.61 -24.70 10.72
N ARG A 112 -49.85 -24.29 10.98
CA ARG A 112 -50.56 -23.25 10.23
C ARG A 112 -50.59 -21.95 11.02
N VAL A 113 -50.51 -20.83 10.30
CA VAL A 113 -50.74 -19.48 10.84
C VAL A 113 -52.11 -19.01 10.34
N GLU A 114 -52.98 -18.61 11.26
CA GLU A 114 -54.31 -18.08 10.96
C GLU A 114 -54.44 -16.63 11.46
N PRO A 115 -54.89 -15.68 10.61
CA PRO A 115 -55.10 -14.30 11.04
C PRO A 115 -56.05 -14.21 12.25
N GLY A 116 -55.59 -13.58 13.33
CA GLY A 116 -56.33 -13.43 14.58
C GLY A 116 -55.93 -14.39 15.69
N ARG A 117 -55.10 -15.41 15.41
CA ARG A 117 -54.44 -16.23 16.45
C ARG A 117 -53.03 -15.68 16.75
N PRO A 118 -52.52 -15.82 18.00
CA PRO A 118 -51.21 -15.27 18.36
C PRO A 118 -50.03 -16.17 17.94
N LEU A 119 -50.25 -17.48 17.75
CA LEU A 119 -49.20 -18.45 17.44
C LEU A 119 -49.58 -19.37 16.26
N PRO A 120 -48.58 -19.97 15.58
CA PRO A 120 -48.80 -21.13 14.73
C PRO A 120 -49.40 -22.29 15.53
N PHE A 121 -50.21 -23.14 14.89
CA PHE A 121 -50.82 -24.30 15.54
C PHE A 121 -50.88 -25.52 14.64
N LEU A 122 -50.94 -26.69 15.27
CA LEU A 122 -51.19 -27.98 14.66
C LEU A 122 -52.66 -28.38 14.87
N GLU A 123 -53.28 -28.94 13.83
CA GLU A 123 -54.55 -29.66 13.91
C GLU A 123 -54.23 -31.15 14.08
N LEU A 124 -54.58 -31.73 15.23
CA LEU A 124 -54.33 -33.14 15.54
C LEU A 124 -55.65 -33.88 15.76
N THR A 125 -55.82 -35.03 15.12
CA THR A 125 -56.92 -35.95 15.42
C THR A 125 -56.63 -36.72 16.72
N SER A 126 -57.67 -37.23 17.35
CA SER A 126 -57.59 -38.17 18.48
C SER A 126 -56.65 -39.35 18.20
N GLN A 127 -56.66 -39.94 17.00
CA GLN A 127 -55.69 -40.99 16.63
C GLN A 127 -54.25 -40.46 16.67
N GLN A 128 -53.98 -39.29 16.09
CA GLN A 128 -52.65 -38.67 16.12
C GLN A 128 -52.22 -38.31 17.55
N VAL A 129 -53.14 -37.89 18.42
CA VAL A 129 -52.86 -37.63 19.84
C VAL A 129 -52.45 -38.91 20.58
N ALA A 130 -53.05 -40.06 20.25
CA ALA A 130 -52.70 -41.35 20.85
C ALA A 130 -51.36 -41.91 20.34
N GLU A 131 -51.06 -41.74 19.05
CA GLU A 131 -49.89 -42.36 18.39
C GLU A 131 -48.64 -41.47 18.40
N GLN A 132 -48.79 -40.15 18.24
CA GLN A 132 -47.69 -39.22 17.93
C GLN A 132 -47.24 -38.37 19.12
N LEU A 133 -48.04 -38.27 20.20
CA LEU A 133 -47.71 -37.45 21.37
C LEU A 133 -47.24 -38.29 22.58
N PRO A 134 -46.27 -37.81 23.37
CA PRO A 134 -45.76 -38.54 24.54
C PRO A 134 -46.69 -38.46 25.76
N ASP A 135 -46.52 -39.36 26.71
CA ASP A 135 -47.23 -39.29 28.00
C ASP A 135 -46.68 -38.15 28.89
N LEU A 136 -47.51 -37.11 29.10
CA LEU A 136 -47.16 -35.95 29.91
C LEU A 136 -47.00 -36.25 31.41
N SER A 137 -47.48 -37.38 31.93
CA SER A 137 -47.18 -37.81 33.31
C SER A 137 -45.69 -38.11 33.50
N GLN A 138 -44.99 -38.44 32.39
CA GLN A 138 -43.56 -38.72 32.33
C GLN A 138 -42.73 -37.51 31.87
N SER A 139 -43.36 -36.35 31.63
CA SER A 139 -42.69 -35.14 31.10
C SER A 139 -41.52 -34.63 31.94
N TRP A 140 -41.56 -34.85 33.26
CA TRP A 140 -40.48 -34.50 34.19
C TRP A 140 -39.13 -35.13 33.84
N ALA A 141 -39.11 -36.27 33.14
CA ALA A 141 -37.89 -37.02 32.88
C ALA A 141 -37.07 -36.50 31.68
N TRP A 142 -37.67 -35.63 30.85
CA TRP A 142 -37.13 -35.25 29.53
C TRP A 142 -36.58 -33.83 29.45
N ALA A 143 -36.61 -33.08 30.56
CA ALA A 143 -35.96 -31.79 30.67
C ALA A 143 -34.83 -31.86 31.72
N HIS A 144 -33.64 -31.38 31.39
CA HIS A 144 -32.50 -31.35 32.31
C HIS A 144 -31.66 -30.08 32.17
N GLY A 145 -31.13 -29.59 33.29
CA GLY A 145 -30.02 -28.62 33.29
C GLY A 145 -28.68 -29.33 33.09
N GLN A 146 -27.72 -28.64 32.48
CA GLN A 146 -26.33 -29.08 32.38
C GLN A 146 -25.42 -27.96 32.90
N LEU A 147 -24.42 -28.33 33.71
CA LEU A 147 -23.38 -27.45 34.22
C LEU A 147 -22.01 -28.08 33.91
N LEU A 148 -21.12 -27.31 33.28
CA LEU A 148 -19.74 -27.68 33.00
C LEU A 148 -18.85 -27.32 34.18
N GLY A 149 -18.07 -28.27 34.68
CA GLY A 149 -17.17 -28.08 35.83
C GLY A 149 -16.24 -29.28 36.04
N GLU A 150 -15.29 -29.15 36.97
CA GLU A 150 -14.34 -30.24 37.26
C GLU A 150 -15.02 -31.44 37.93
N LYS A 151 -14.78 -32.64 37.38
CA LYS A 151 -15.41 -33.87 37.83
C LYS A 151 -14.95 -34.25 39.24
N GLY A 152 -15.88 -34.22 40.19
CA GLY A 152 -15.61 -34.54 41.60
C GLY A 152 -15.37 -33.32 42.49
N ALA A 153 -15.40 -32.11 41.95
CA ALA A 153 -15.61 -30.91 42.74
C ALA A 153 -17.05 -30.93 43.29
N GLY A 154 -17.23 -31.43 44.52
CA GLY A 154 -18.49 -31.35 45.28
C GLY A 154 -18.78 -29.92 45.75
N GLY A 155 -18.71 -28.96 44.83
CA GLY A 155 -18.91 -27.54 45.09
C GLY A 155 -20.39 -27.15 45.11
N ASP A 156 -20.64 -25.94 45.62
CA ASP A 156 -21.96 -25.33 45.55
C ASP A 156 -22.28 -24.95 44.10
N ASN A 157 -23.27 -25.63 43.50
CA ASN A 157 -23.75 -25.35 42.14
C ASN A 157 -24.19 -23.88 41.98
N ALA A 158 -24.72 -23.24 43.04
CA ALA A 158 -25.11 -21.83 42.99
C ALA A 158 -23.90 -20.91 42.87
N ALA A 159 -22.78 -21.24 43.53
CA ALA A 159 -21.53 -20.50 43.41
C ALA A 159 -20.88 -20.68 42.02
N ALA A 160 -20.99 -21.87 41.42
CA ALA A 160 -20.51 -22.12 40.05
C ALA A 160 -21.31 -21.34 39.02
N LEU A 161 -22.65 -21.37 39.10
CA LEU A 161 -23.56 -20.59 38.24
C LEU A 161 -23.34 -19.07 38.37
N ALA A 162 -23.04 -18.58 39.58
CA ALA A 162 -22.73 -17.17 39.82
C ALA A 162 -21.32 -16.75 39.35
N GLY A 163 -20.38 -17.70 39.24
CA GLY A 163 -18.98 -17.45 38.88
C GLY A 163 -18.74 -17.39 37.37
N ASP A 164 -19.33 -18.32 36.60
CA ASP A 164 -19.30 -18.29 35.13
C ASP A 164 -20.65 -18.77 34.56
N PRO A 165 -21.59 -17.84 34.30
CA PRO A 165 -22.92 -18.18 33.80
C PRO A 165 -22.92 -18.69 32.35
N ASN A 166 -21.79 -18.72 31.64
CA ASN A 166 -21.72 -19.31 30.29
C ASN A 166 -21.45 -20.83 30.32
N LEU A 167 -21.16 -21.40 31.50
CA LEU A 167 -20.87 -22.84 31.67
C LEU A 167 -22.12 -23.68 31.94
N ASN A 168 -23.32 -23.14 31.74
CA ASN A 168 -24.57 -23.88 31.92
C ASN A 168 -25.52 -23.70 30.73
N LEU A 169 -26.49 -24.62 30.63
CA LEU A 169 -27.59 -24.59 29.67
C LEU A 169 -28.73 -25.47 30.20
N SER A 170 -29.91 -25.38 29.59
CA SER A 170 -30.96 -26.41 29.72
C SER A 170 -31.21 -27.12 28.40
N ARG A 171 -31.74 -28.34 28.48
CA ARG A 171 -32.08 -29.17 27.32
C ARG A 171 -33.43 -29.84 27.55
N ILE A 172 -34.26 -29.88 26.51
CA ILE A 172 -35.47 -30.73 26.45
C ILE A 172 -35.25 -31.77 25.36
N LEU A 173 -35.48 -33.03 25.69
CA LEU A 173 -35.46 -34.17 24.78
C LEU A 173 -36.88 -34.55 24.37
N CYS A 174 -37.06 -35.02 23.14
CA CYS A 174 -38.26 -35.71 22.72
C CYS A 174 -38.07 -37.22 22.98
N PRO A 175 -38.94 -37.91 23.73
CA PRO A 175 -38.76 -39.33 24.04
C PRO A 175 -39.02 -40.31 22.88
N ARG A 176 -39.15 -39.83 21.64
CA ARG A 176 -39.53 -40.65 20.50
C ARG A 176 -38.33 -41.37 19.88
N ARG A 177 -38.43 -42.69 19.68
CA ARG A 177 -37.50 -43.44 18.81
C ARG A 177 -37.86 -43.13 17.36
N LEU A 178 -36.96 -42.45 16.65
CA LEU A 178 -37.19 -42.10 15.25
C LEU A 178 -37.14 -43.35 14.36
N GLU A 179 -37.92 -43.33 13.28
CA GLU A 179 -37.87 -44.36 12.23
C GLU A 179 -36.85 -43.98 11.15
N PRO A 180 -36.17 -44.92 10.48
CA PRO A 180 -35.30 -44.63 9.34
C PRO A 180 -36.09 -44.19 8.09
N MET A 181 -35.53 -43.30 7.27
CA MET A 181 -36.12 -42.82 6.01
C MET A 181 -37.47 -42.07 6.15
N THR A 182 -37.70 -41.44 7.30
CA THR A 182 -38.98 -40.84 7.71
C THR A 182 -38.85 -39.33 7.92
N SER A 183 -39.85 -38.56 7.51
CA SER A 183 -39.85 -37.08 7.64
C SER A 183 -40.61 -36.63 8.88
N TYR A 184 -40.01 -35.74 9.67
CA TYR A 184 -40.54 -35.26 10.94
C TYR A 184 -40.63 -33.74 11.02
N ILE A 185 -41.52 -33.26 11.89
CA ILE A 185 -41.49 -31.91 12.44
C ILE A 185 -41.35 -31.96 13.96
N ALA A 186 -40.30 -31.34 14.48
CA ALA A 186 -40.15 -31.10 15.91
C ALA A 186 -40.82 -29.78 16.28
N CYS A 187 -41.65 -29.82 17.32
CA CYS A 187 -42.40 -28.68 17.85
C CYS A 187 -42.18 -28.55 19.35
N LEU A 188 -41.80 -27.35 19.79
CA LEU A 188 -41.80 -26.95 21.19
C LEU A 188 -43.18 -26.40 21.56
N VAL A 189 -43.85 -27.05 22.49
CA VAL A 189 -45.29 -26.84 22.80
C VAL A 189 -45.53 -26.73 24.32
N PRO A 190 -46.60 -26.05 24.76
CA PRO A 190 -46.96 -26.00 26.17
C PRO A 190 -47.41 -27.38 26.69
N ALA A 191 -46.96 -27.75 27.88
CA ALA A 191 -47.31 -29.01 28.55
C ALA A 191 -48.68 -28.99 29.26
N PHE A 192 -49.28 -27.80 29.44
CA PHE A 192 -50.53 -27.62 30.20
C PHE A 192 -51.67 -27.03 29.37
N ASP A 193 -52.90 -27.47 29.66
CA ASP A 193 -54.14 -27.13 28.95
C ASP A 193 -54.45 -25.63 28.89
N LEU A 194 -54.24 -24.89 29.98
CA LEU A 194 -54.44 -23.44 29.99
C LEU A 194 -53.38 -22.69 29.15
N GLY A 195 -52.19 -23.27 28.98
CA GLY A 195 -51.16 -22.79 28.06
C GLY A 195 -51.54 -23.02 26.60
N VAL A 196 -52.11 -24.20 26.29
CA VAL A 196 -52.74 -24.49 24.98
C VAL A 196 -53.85 -23.49 24.69
N LEU A 197 -54.79 -23.31 25.62
CA LEU A 197 -55.91 -22.35 25.50
C LEU A 197 -55.39 -20.93 25.26
N ARG A 198 -54.35 -20.51 25.97
CA ARG A 198 -53.73 -19.18 25.79
C ARG A 198 -53.09 -19.03 24.42
N GLY A 199 -52.32 -20.03 23.99
CA GLY A 199 -51.60 -20.03 22.71
C GLY A 199 -52.50 -20.04 21.47
N ILE A 200 -53.74 -20.54 21.57
CA ILE A 200 -54.74 -20.43 20.48
C ILE A 200 -55.56 -19.13 20.51
N GLY A 201 -55.25 -18.19 21.42
CA GLY A 201 -55.93 -16.89 21.55
C GLY A 201 -57.02 -16.82 22.63
N GLY A 202 -57.21 -17.89 23.41
CA GLY A 202 -58.16 -17.93 24.51
C GLY A 202 -57.72 -17.12 25.74
N THR A 203 -58.67 -16.90 26.65
CA THR A 203 -58.41 -16.27 27.96
C THR A 203 -58.81 -17.23 29.07
N PRO A 204 -57.86 -17.87 29.78
CA PRO A 204 -58.15 -18.78 30.87
C PRO A 204 -58.71 -18.04 32.10
N ALA A 205 -59.66 -18.68 32.81
CA ALA A 205 -60.27 -18.12 34.02
C ALA A 205 -59.26 -18.09 35.18
N PRO A 206 -59.13 -17.00 35.97
CA PRO A 206 -58.02 -16.78 36.93
C PRO A 206 -57.86 -17.79 38.08
N THR A 207 -58.82 -18.70 38.25
CA THR A 207 -58.85 -19.72 39.31
C THR A 207 -58.92 -21.13 38.75
N ALA A 208 -58.64 -21.32 37.45
CA ALA A 208 -58.58 -22.64 36.84
C ALA A 208 -57.35 -23.41 37.37
N ALA A 209 -57.45 -24.74 37.40
CA ALA A 209 -56.29 -25.60 37.64
C ALA A 209 -55.64 -25.98 36.31
N LEU A 210 -54.32 -26.04 36.27
CA LEU A 210 -53.53 -26.53 35.14
C LEU A 210 -53.60 -28.05 35.09
N LYS A 211 -54.05 -28.57 33.97
CA LYS A 211 -54.09 -30.01 33.65
C LYS A 211 -53.07 -30.31 32.55
N PRO A 212 -52.61 -31.57 32.42
CA PRO A 212 -51.84 -31.99 31.25
C PRO A 212 -52.57 -31.61 29.95
N ALA A 213 -51.85 -31.01 28.99
CA ALA A 213 -52.42 -30.52 27.74
C ALA A 213 -53.11 -31.62 26.89
N TRP A 214 -52.67 -32.86 27.04
CA TRP A 214 -53.29 -34.06 26.47
C TRP A 214 -53.04 -35.27 27.37
N ARG A 215 -53.71 -36.38 27.06
CA ARG A 215 -53.57 -37.68 27.73
C ARG A 215 -53.68 -38.80 26.68
N PRO A 216 -52.60 -39.58 26.41
CA PRO A 216 -52.66 -40.61 25.37
C PRO A 216 -53.67 -41.73 25.63
N ASP A 217 -54.06 -41.96 26.89
CA ASP A 217 -55.12 -42.89 27.29
C ASP A 217 -56.54 -42.33 27.07
N GLN A 218 -56.68 -41.01 26.89
CA GLN A 218 -57.94 -40.29 26.70
C GLN A 218 -57.81 -39.31 25.51
N PRO A 219 -57.54 -39.81 24.29
CA PRO A 219 -57.27 -38.97 23.13
C PRO A 219 -58.52 -38.22 22.68
N ALA A 220 -58.34 -36.96 22.30
CA ALA A 220 -59.36 -36.09 21.72
C ALA A 220 -58.74 -35.24 20.62
N ASP A 221 -59.55 -34.83 19.64
CA ASP A 221 -59.11 -33.89 18.59
C ASP A 221 -58.72 -32.54 19.24
N MET A 222 -57.56 -31.98 18.89
CA MET A 222 -57.04 -30.77 19.53
C MET A 222 -56.31 -29.82 18.57
N LEU A 223 -56.28 -28.54 18.97
CA LEU A 223 -55.45 -27.51 18.35
C LEU A 223 -54.26 -27.22 19.26
N LEU A 224 -53.06 -27.65 18.86
CA LEU A 224 -51.85 -27.53 19.66
C LEU A 224 -51.01 -26.34 19.19
N PRO A 225 -50.92 -25.23 19.96
CA PRO A 225 -50.09 -24.09 19.58
C PRO A 225 -48.61 -24.42 19.71
N VAL A 226 -47.81 -23.80 18.86
CA VAL A 226 -46.39 -24.09 18.68
C VAL A 226 -45.58 -22.82 18.96
N TYR A 227 -44.71 -22.88 19.97
CA TYR A 227 -43.82 -21.75 20.30
C TYR A 227 -42.60 -21.68 19.36
N PHE A 228 -42.12 -22.83 18.91
CA PHE A 228 -41.01 -22.96 17.96
C PHE A 228 -41.08 -24.32 17.24
N HIS A 229 -40.68 -24.40 15.97
CA HIS A 229 -40.62 -25.67 15.24
C HIS A 229 -39.53 -25.71 14.16
N TRP A 230 -39.11 -26.92 13.81
CA TRP A 230 -38.25 -27.19 12.66
C TRP A 230 -38.55 -28.56 12.05
N SER A 231 -38.34 -28.69 10.74
CA SER A 231 -38.47 -29.96 10.02
C SER A 231 -37.11 -30.63 9.85
N PHE A 232 -37.09 -31.96 9.85
CA PHE A 232 -35.93 -32.79 9.52
C PHE A 232 -36.40 -34.14 8.96
N ALA A 233 -35.51 -34.92 8.37
CA ALA A 233 -35.77 -36.30 7.97
C ALA A 233 -34.61 -37.20 8.38
N THR A 234 -34.92 -38.46 8.67
CA THR A 234 -33.93 -39.48 8.98
C THR A 234 -33.40 -40.15 7.71
N GLY A 235 -32.12 -40.51 7.74
CA GLY A 235 -31.48 -41.25 6.66
C GLY A 235 -31.66 -42.76 6.80
N PRO A 236 -30.91 -43.54 5.99
CA PRO A 236 -30.74 -44.97 6.21
C PRO A 236 -30.20 -45.27 7.60
N GLN A 237 -30.51 -46.46 8.11
CA GLN A 237 -30.02 -46.94 9.40
C GLN A 237 -28.48 -47.06 9.38
N GLY A 238 -27.84 -46.59 10.46
CA GLY A 238 -26.39 -46.56 10.61
C GLY A 238 -25.95 -45.20 11.17
N ASP A 239 -25.24 -45.22 12.30
CA ASP A 239 -24.69 -44.04 12.97
C ASP A 239 -23.21 -43.84 12.62
N PHE A 240 -22.56 -42.85 13.25
CA PHE A 240 -21.14 -42.57 13.09
C PHE A 240 -20.28 -43.80 13.37
N GLU A 241 -20.55 -44.51 14.48
CA GLU A 241 -19.82 -45.72 14.86
C GLU A 241 -19.97 -46.80 13.79
N SER A 242 -21.19 -47.04 13.29
CA SER A 242 -21.48 -48.01 12.24
C SER A 242 -20.66 -47.73 10.97
N LEU A 243 -20.72 -46.50 10.45
CA LEU A 243 -19.95 -46.12 9.26
C LEU A 243 -18.44 -46.14 9.50
N ALA A 244 -17.97 -45.78 10.70
CA ALA A 244 -16.55 -45.83 11.05
C ALA A 244 -16.04 -47.28 11.18
N ARG A 245 -16.88 -48.22 11.62
CA ARG A 245 -16.56 -49.66 11.67
C ARG A 245 -16.57 -50.34 10.30
N GLU A 246 -17.26 -49.77 9.31
CA GLU A 246 -17.18 -50.26 7.93
C GLU A 246 -15.83 -49.95 7.26
N LEU A 247 -15.13 -48.90 7.71
CA LEU A 247 -13.86 -48.48 7.13
C LEU A 247 -12.74 -49.51 7.37
N LYS A 248 -12.12 -49.98 6.28
CA LYS A 248 -11.05 -50.98 6.33
C LYS A 248 -9.70 -50.36 5.99
N PRO A 249 -8.63 -50.64 6.77
CA PRO A 249 -7.27 -50.28 6.38
C PRO A 249 -6.89 -50.92 5.03
N PHE A 250 -6.44 -50.10 4.10
CA PHE A 250 -6.00 -50.49 2.77
C PHE A 250 -4.55 -50.08 2.58
N LYS A 251 -3.68 -51.06 2.30
CA LYS A 251 -2.26 -50.81 2.01
C LYS A 251 -2.13 -50.36 0.56
N CYS A 252 -1.81 -49.08 0.36
CA CYS A 252 -1.72 -48.50 -0.98
C CYS A 252 -0.65 -49.22 -1.83
N PRO A 253 -0.96 -49.66 -3.06
CA PRO A 253 0.07 -50.08 -4.02
C PRO A 253 0.93 -48.88 -4.47
N PRO A 254 2.23 -49.07 -4.76
CA PRO A 254 3.12 -48.00 -5.23
C PRO A 254 2.72 -47.40 -6.58
N THR A 255 1.84 -48.06 -7.33
CA THR A 255 1.29 -47.53 -8.59
C THR A 255 0.22 -46.46 -8.39
N VAL A 256 -0.39 -46.35 -7.20
CA VAL A 256 -1.41 -45.33 -6.92
C VAL A 256 -0.78 -43.95 -6.84
N GLY A 257 -1.39 -42.99 -7.53
CA GLY A 257 -0.87 -41.66 -7.78
C GLY A 257 0.07 -41.55 -8.97
N THR A 258 0.37 -42.65 -9.68
CA THR A 258 1.21 -42.64 -10.88
C THR A 258 0.38 -42.95 -12.14
N THR A 259 0.75 -42.35 -13.27
CA THR A 259 0.20 -42.66 -14.60
C THR A 259 1.30 -42.80 -15.64
N SER A 260 1.10 -43.63 -16.65
CA SER A 260 2.07 -43.83 -17.74
C SER A 260 1.83 -42.84 -18.87
N MET A 261 2.91 -42.19 -19.31
CA MET A 261 2.90 -41.19 -20.39
C MET A 261 3.91 -41.56 -21.48
N PHE A 262 3.47 -41.55 -22.73
CA PHE A 262 4.33 -41.70 -23.90
C PHE A 262 4.65 -40.31 -24.46
N ILE A 263 5.93 -39.93 -24.47
CA ILE A 263 6.36 -38.55 -24.77
C ILE A 263 6.86 -38.37 -26.21
N TRP A 264 7.25 -39.44 -26.90
CA TRP A 264 8.06 -39.34 -28.12
C TRP A 264 7.32 -38.84 -29.36
N ASP A 265 5.99 -38.95 -29.38
CA ASP A 265 5.11 -38.42 -30.44
C ASP A 265 4.65 -36.97 -30.15
N SER A 266 5.06 -36.38 -29.01
CA SER A 266 4.65 -35.02 -28.63
C SER A 266 5.41 -33.90 -29.37
N LEU A 267 6.47 -34.23 -30.10
CA LEU A 267 7.35 -33.27 -30.77
C LEU A 267 7.61 -33.65 -32.24
N PRO A 268 7.43 -32.72 -33.20
CA PRO A 268 7.72 -32.96 -34.61
C PRO A 268 9.17 -33.41 -34.83
N ASN A 269 9.38 -34.35 -35.76
CA ASN A 269 10.68 -34.88 -36.22
C ASN A 269 11.51 -35.66 -35.16
N LEU A 270 11.08 -35.72 -33.89
CA LEU A 270 11.76 -36.52 -32.86
C LEU A 270 11.40 -38.01 -32.93
N PHE A 271 10.15 -38.33 -33.28
CA PHE A 271 9.62 -39.69 -33.32
C PHE A 271 10.39 -40.60 -34.31
N ASP A 272 10.60 -40.13 -35.54
CA ASP A 272 11.27 -40.89 -36.61
C ASP A 272 12.79 -41.04 -36.40
N SER A 273 13.39 -40.18 -35.58
CA SER A 273 14.83 -40.20 -35.28
C SER A 273 15.18 -40.98 -34.00
N THR A 274 14.18 -41.48 -33.26
CA THR A 274 14.36 -42.20 -31.99
C THR A 274 14.21 -43.73 -32.16
N PRO A 275 15.14 -44.56 -31.66
CA PRO A 275 15.01 -46.02 -31.72
C PRO A 275 13.74 -46.53 -31.02
N ALA A 276 13.03 -47.49 -31.63
CA ALA A 276 11.77 -48.02 -31.11
C ALA A 276 11.83 -48.50 -29.65
N ALA A 277 12.92 -49.18 -29.26
CA ALA A 277 13.13 -49.63 -27.87
C ALA A 277 13.22 -48.49 -26.83
N THR A 278 13.57 -47.28 -27.26
CA THR A 278 13.55 -46.06 -26.43
C THR A 278 12.19 -45.36 -26.51
N ARG A 279 11.61 -45.32 -27.73
CA ARG A 279 10.32 -44.70 -28.06
C ARG A 279 9.14 -45.36 -27.34
N ASP A 280 9.15 -46.69 -27.22
CA ASP A 280 8.05 -47.47 -26.65
C ASP A 280 8.15 -47.63 -25.13
N LYS A 281 9.15 -47.01 -24.48
CA LYS A 281 9.31 -46.97 -23.03
C LYS A 281 8.49 -45.81 -22.43
N PRO A 282 7.47 -46.07 -21.58
CA PRO A 282 6.69 -45.02 -20.95
C PRO A 282 7.51 -44.29 -19.88
N VAL A 283 7.19 -43.01 -19.67
CA VAL A 283 7.62 -42.21 -18.52
C VAL A 283 6.47 -42.21 -17.50
N TRP A 284 6.77 -42.44 -16.23
CA TRP A 284 5.78 -42.35 -15.16
C TRP A 284 5.66 -40.92 -14.66
N MET A 285 4.42 -40.44 -14.57
CA MET A 285 4.05 -39.12 -14.06
C MET A 285 3.24 -39.28 -12.78
N ASP A 286 3.62 -38.54 -11.75
CA ASP A 286 2.93 -38.51 -10.46
C ASP A 286 1.84 -37.41 -10.47
N GLY A 287 0.72 -37.65 -9.79
CA GLY A 287 -0.33 -36.67 -9.51
C GLY A 287 -0.01 -35.74 -8.34
N ALA A 288 -1.03 -35.02 -7.85
CA ALA A 288 -0.92 -34.13 -6.69
C ALA A 288 -0.75 -34.90 -5.37
N LEU A 289 -1.35 -36.09 -5.29
CA LEU A 289 -1.17 -37.08 -4.23
C LEU A 289 -0.60 -38.36 -4.85
N ARG A 290 0.34 -39.00 -4.14
CA ARG A 290 0.92 -40.29 -4.55
C ARG A 290 1.09 -41.27 -3.40
N ALA A 291 1.23 -42.55 -3.70
CA ALA A 291 1.61 -43.54 -2.69
C ALA A 291 2.95 -43.13 -2.06
N SER A 292 3.11 -43.33 -0.75
CA SER A 292 4.34 -42.99 -0.02
C SER A 292 5.58 -43.84 -0.40
N GLU A 293 5.49 -44.60 -1.48
CA GLU A 293 6.46 -45.61 -1.92
C GLU A 293 7.03 -45.26 -3.30
N GLY A 294 8.01 -44.37 -3.36
CA GLY A 294 8.76 -44.09 -4.57
C GLY A 294 9.65 -42.86 -4.44
N GLU A 295 10.84 -42.91 -5.04
CA GLU A 295 11.70 -41.72 -5.13
C GLU A 295 11.05 -40.64 -6.01
N PRO A 296 11.19 -39.34 -5.69
CA PRO A 296 10.70 -38.25 -6.53
C PRO A 296 11.37 -38.26 -7.91
N ALA A 297 10.54 -38.22 -8.96
CA ALA A 297 11.01 -38.25 -10.33
C ALA A 297 11.76 -36.95 -10.71
N THR A 298 12.94 -37.06 -11.35
CA THR A 298 13.89 -35.97 -11.61
C THR A 298 14.12 -35.72 -13.10
N LEU A 299 14.56 -34.51 -13.48
CA LEU A 299 14.86 -34.20 -14.90
C LEU A 299 15.95 -35.13 -15.48
N SER A 300 16.85 -35.68 -14.65
CA SER A 300 17.85 -36.67 -15.05
C SER A 300 17.27 -38.01 -15.54
N ASP A 301 16.01 -38.32 -15.23
CA ASP A 301 15.33 -39.54 -15.72
C ASP A 301 14.87 -39.40 -17.18
N ILE A 302 14.86 -38.17 -17.71
CA ILE A 302 14.39 -37.84 -19.06
C ILE A 302 15.57 -37.86 -20.03
N ASP A 303 15.40 -38.52 -21.17
CA ASP A 303 16.44 -38.69 -22.17
C ASP A 303 16.97 -37.34 -22.70
N ALA A 304 18.30 -37.25 -22.88
CA ALA A 304 18.96 -36.02 -23.31
C ALA A 304 18.56 -35.57 -24.72
N ALA A 305 18.22 -36.49 -25.63
CA ALA A 305 17.70 -36.15 -26.95
C ALA A 305 16.32 -35.49 -26.87
N PHE A 306 15.45 -35.99 -25.98
CA PHE A 306 14.16 -35.35 -25.71
C PHE A 306 14.36 -33.96 -25.10
N GLN A 307 15.26 -33.81 -24.12
CA GLN A 307 15.57 -32.51 -23.51
C GLN A 307 16.11 -31.50 -24.53
N GLN A 308 16.93 -31.93 -25.50
CA GLN A 308 17.41 -31.06 -26.59
C GLN A 308 16.28 -30.65 -27.54
N ALA A 309 15.43 -31.60 -27.95
CA ALA A 309 14.30 -31.34 -28.84
C ALA A 309 13.28 -30.36 -28.22
N ILE A 310 12.87 -30.57 -26.97
CA ILE A 310 11.95 -29.63 -26.27
C ILE A 310 12.61 -28.26 -26.04
N THR A 311 13.94 -28.20 -25.82
CA THR A 311 14.66 -26.92 -25.73
C THR A 311 14.60 -26.14 -27.05
N ALA A 312 14.78 -26.83 -28.19
CA ALA A 312 14.68 -26.20 -29.50
C ALA A 312 13.25 -25.71 -29.79
N GLU A 313 12.24 -26.53 -29.49
CA GLU A 313 10.82 -26.15 -29.63
C GLU A 313 10.49 -24.88 -28.83
N VAL A 314 10.72 -24.85 -27.51
CA VAL A 314 10.31 -23.70 -26.67
C VAL A 314 11.08 -22.41 -26.97
N ASN A 315 12.27 -22.50 -27.57
CA ASN A 315 13.09 -21.34 -27.94
C ASN A 315 12.82 -20.82 -29.36
N ALA A 316 12.23 -21.66 -30.24
CA ALA A 316 12.04 -21.33 -31.66
C ALA A 316 11.42 -19.95 -31.94
N PRO A 317 10.40 -19.45 -31.21
CA PRO A 317 9.84 -18.12 -31.47
C PRO A 317 10.83 -16.97 -31.25
N ALA A 318 11.72 -17.11 -30.26
CA ALA A 318 12.77 -16.12 -29.99
C ALA A 318 13.90 -16.20 -31.02
N ASP A 319 14.26 -17.42 -31.43
CA ASP A 319 15.29 -17.64 -32.44
C ASP A 319 14.84 -17.19 -33.85
N ILE A 320 13.54 -17.30 -34.17
CA ILE A 320 12.93 -16.72 -35.38
C ILE A 320 12.98 -15.19 -35.33
N ALA A 321 12.66 -14.58 -34.17
CA ALA A 321 12.71 -13.13 -34.00
C ALA A 321 14.14 -12.56 -34.15
N ASP A 322 15.15 -13.30 -33.66
CA ASP A 322 16.57 -12.98 -33.82
C ASP A 322 17.11 -13.30 -35.24
N ARG A 323 16.32 -13.98 -36.09
CA ARG A 323 16.73 -14.54 -37.40
C ARG A 323 17.91 -15.52 -37.32
N SER A 324 18.00 -16.28 -36.22
CA SER A 324 19.06 -17.28 -36.01
C SER A 324 18.70 -18.69 -36.49
N VAL A 325 17.49 -18.89 -37.05
CA VAL A 325 17.02 -20.14 -37.64
C VAL A 325 16.39 -19.91 -39.03
N PRO A 326 16.27 -20.93 -39.90
CA PRO A 326 15.69 -20.78 -41.24
C PRO A 326 14.22 -20.36 -41.22
N ASP A 327 13.78 -19.64 -42.27
CA ASP A 327 12.38 -19.20 -42.46
C ASP A 327 11.36 -20.35 -42.52
N SER A 328 11.81 -21.60 -42.74
CA SER A 328 10.98 -22.81 -42.67
C SER A 328 10.69 -23.30 -41.25
N THR A 329 11.25 -22.65 -40.22
CA THR A 329 11.02 -23.00 -38.81
C THR A 329 9.61 -22.60 -38.39
N ARG A 330 8.95 -23.44 -37.59
CA ARG A 330 7.56 -23.21 -37.15
C ARG A 330 7.47 -22.00 -36.22
N ALA A 331 6.74 -20.96 -36.63
CA ALA A 331 6.57 -19.74 -35.84
C ALA A 331 5.69 -19.89 -34.59
N ILE A 332 4.90 -20.96 -34.50
CA ILE A 332 4.09 -21.32 -33.34
C ILE A 332 4.76 -22.50 -32.65
N ALA A 333 5.13 -22.33 -31.39
CA ALA A 333 5.78 -23.36 -30.58
C ALA A 333 5.16 -23.48 -29.19
N ALA A 334 5.57 -24.51 -28.44
CA ALA A 334 5.10 -24.75 -27.08
C ALA A 334 5.49 -23.60 -26.11
N PRO A 335 4.62 -23.22 -25.14
CA PRO A 335 4.85 -22.06 -24.27
C PRO A 335 5.99 -22.29 -23.27
N ILE A 336 6.65 -21.19 -22.87
CA ILE A 336 7.60 -21.16 -21.76
C ILE A 336 6.82 -20.88 -20.45
N TYR A 337 6.42 -21.94 -19.76
CA TYR A 337 5.79 -21.81 -18.44
C TYR A 337 6.75 -21.12 -17.46
N GLY A 338 6.22 -20.18 -16.67
CA GLY A 338 7.04 -19.32 -15.82
C GLY A 338 7.76 -18.15 -16.53
N GLY A 339 7.76 -18.09 -17.87
CA GLY A 339 8.52 -17.10 -18.65
C GLY A 339 8.23 -15.63 -18.31
N PHE A 340 6.95 -15.28 -18.12
CA PHE A 340 6.54 -13.93 -17.71
C PHE A 340 7.09 -13.54 -16.33
N HIS A 341 6.95 -14.43 -15.34
CA HIS A 341 7.44 -14.22 -13.97
C HIS A 341 8.97 -14.02 -13.93
N ALA A 342 9.70 -14.82 -14.71
CA ALA A 342 11.16 -14.75 -14.83
C ALA A 342 11.65 -13.65 -15.80
N LYS A 343 10.76 -12.94 -16.50
CA LYS A 343 11.04 -12.03 -17.62
C LYS A 343 11.99 -12.61 -18.69
N VAL A 344 11.77 -13.87 -19.10
CA VAL A 344 12.54 -14.50 -20.19
C VAL A 344 11.66 -14.90 -21.37
N VAL A 345 12.26 -14.85 -22.56
CA VAL A 345 11.65 -15.30 -23.83
C VAL A 345 12.33 -16.57 -24.41
N ARG A 346 13.29 -17.14 -23.68
CA ARG A 346 13.98 -18.40 -23.99
C ARG A 346 14.41 -19.09 -22.70
N VAL A 347 14.69 -20.39 -22.76
CA VAL A 347 15.22 -21.19 -21.64
C VAL A 347 16.72 -21.41 -21.85
N PRO A 348 17.61 -20.48 -21.43
CA PRO A 348 19.05 -20.64 -21.59
C PRO A 348 19.64 -21.72 -20.67
N SER A 349 20.82 -22.23 -21.03
CA SER A 349 21.63 -23.13 -20.20
C SER A 349 22.02 -22.53 -18.83
N ALA A 350 21.95 -21.20 -18.67
CA ALA A 350 22.17 -20.48 -17.41
C ALA A 350 20.88 -20.26 -16.57
N SER A 351 19.70 -20.71 -17.03
CA SER A 351 18.43 -20.51 -16.31
C SER A 351 18.43 -21.08 -14.87
N PRO A 352 17.59 -20.52 -13.97
CA PRO A 352 17.24 -21.14 -12.71
C PRO A 352 16.77 -22.59 -12.88
N LYS A 353 17.09 -23.46 -11.90
CA LYS A 353 16.77 -24.89 -11.94
C LYS A 353 15.27 -25.15 -12.14
N TRP A 354 14.40 -24.56 -11.31
CA TRP A 354 12.95 -24.68 -11.45
C TRP A 354 12.45 -24.33 -12.86
N LEU A 355 13.00 -23.27 -13.49
CA LEU A 355 12.58 -22.78 -14.80
C LEU A 355 13.01 -23.71 -15.95
N LYS A 356 14.14 -24.41 -15.79
CA LYS A 356 14.51 -25.51 -16.68
C LYS A 356 13.60 -26.70 -16.47
N GLU A 357 13.42 -27.14 -15.22
CA GLU A 357 12.64 -28.33 -14.90
C GLU A 357 11.18 -28.21 -15.36
N ILE A 358 10.51 -27.08 -15.11
CA ILE A 358 9.12 -26.86 -15.57
C ILE A 358 8.97 -26.82 -17.10
N ASN A 359 10.04 -26.54 -17.84
CA ASN A 359 10.00 -26.41 -19.30
C ASN A 359 10.64 -27.57 -20.06
N LEU A 360 11.51 -28.37 -19.45
CA LEU A 360 12.25 -29.46 -20.08
C LEU A 360 11.84 -30.85 -19.57
N ASP A 361 11.20 -30.94 -18.40
CA ASP A 361 10.59 -32.18 -17.90
C ASP A 361 9.16 -32.31 -18.45
N PRO A 362 8.84 -33.30 -19.30
CA PRO A 362 7.50 -33.44 -19.87
C PRO A 362 6.42 -33.65 -18.80
N ARG A 363 6.76 -34.25 -17.64
CA ARG A 363 5.82 -34.46 -16.53
C ARG A 363 5.40 -33.12 -15.89
N ALA A 364 6.37 -32.23 -15.70
CA ALA A 364 6.12 -30.90 -15.17
C ALA A 364 5.38 -30.02 -16.20
N ARG A 365 5.72 -30.11 -17.49
CA ARG A 365 4.97 -29.45 -18.58
C ARG A 365 3.52 -29.93 -18.65
N ALA A 366 3.26 -31.22 -18.46
CA ALA A 366 1.92 -31.78 -18.45
C ALA A 366 1.09 -31.25 -17.27
N ALA A 367 1.65 -31.21 -16.05
CA ALA A 367 1.00 -30.61 -14.89
C ALA A 367 0.68 -29.10 -15.11
N ALA A 368 1.60 -28.35 -15.71
CA ALA A 368 1.37 -26.94 -16.05
C ALA A 368 0.33 -26.74 -17.18
N GLY A 369 0.28 -27.66 -18.16
CA GLY A 369 -0.73 -27.67 -19.21
C GLY A 369 -2.14 -27.95 -18.68
N LEU A 370 -2.27 -28.97 -17.82
CA LEU A 370 -3.51 -29.29 -17.11
C LEU A 370 -4.01 -28.10 -16.28
N ALA A 371 -3.11 -27.40 -15.60
CA ALA A 371 -3.46 -26.17 -14.89
C ALA A 371 -3.98 -25.07 -15.82
N ALA A 372 -3.37 -24.90 -17.00
CA ALA A 372 -3.85 -23.96 -17.99
C ALA A 372 -5.25 -24.33 -18.52
N ASP A 373 -5.56 -25.62 -18.69
CA ASP A 373 -6.90 -26.08 -19.08
C ASP A 373 -7.94 -25.84 -17.98
N VAL A 374 -7.56 -25.98 -16.70
CA VAL A 374 -8.42 -25.59 -15.56
C VAL A 374 -8.70 -24.08 -15.55
N VAL A 375 -7.73 -23.23 -15.90
CA VAL A 375 -7.99 -21.78 -16.07
C VAL A 375 -8.97 -21.52 -17.21
N ARG A 376 -8.75 -22.12 -18.39
CA ARG A 376 -9.63 -21.96 -19.57
C ARG A 376 -11.07 -22.38 -19.26
N ALA A 377 -11.25 -23.49 -18.56
CA ALA A 377 -12.57 -24.00 -18.16
C ALA A 377 -13.32 -23.08 -17.16
N ASN A 378 -12.61 -22.23 -16.41
CA ASN A 378 -13.17 -21.37 -15.36
C ASN A 378 -12.94 -19.87 -15.63
N GLN A 379 -12.50 -19.50 -16.83
CA GLN A 379 -11.94 -18.17 -17.16
C GLN A 379 -12.87 -17.00 -16.80
N GLU A 380 -14.19 -17.12 -17.02
CA GLU A 380 -15.14 -16.03 -16.74
C GLU A 380 -15.31 -15.79 -15.23
N ILE A 381 -15.31 -16.86 -14.43
CA ILE A 381 -15.42 -16.79 -12.96
C ILE A 381 -14.17 -16.12 -12.39
N PHE A 382 -12.98 -16.57 -12.81
CA PHE A 382 -11.72 -15.98 -12.37
C PHE A 382 -11.59 -14.52 -12.82
N MET A 383 -11.96 -14.19 -14.06
CA MET A 383 -11.92 -12.81 -14.54
C MET A 383 -12.90 -11.90 -13.78
N GLN A 384 -14.11 -12.38 -13.43
CA GLN A 384 -15.02 -11.62 -12.59
C GLN A 384 -14.38 -11.28 -11.23
N SER A 385 -13.86 -12.29 -10.53
CA SER A 385 -13.18 -12.10 -9.23
C SER A 385 -11.98 -11.15 -9.30
N CYS A 386 -11.28 -11.12 -10.44
CA CYS A 386 -10.20 -10.17 -10.68
C CYS A 386 -10.71 -8.73 -10.87
N TRP A 387 -11.79 -8.53 -11.64
CA TRP A 387 -12.35 -7.20 -11.91
C TRP A 387 -12.92 -6.54 -10.65
N GLU A 388 -13.51 -7.30 -9.74
CA GLU A 388 -14.02 -6.80 -8.45
C GLU A 388 -12.92 -6.15 -7.58
N GLN A 389 -11.64 -6.53 -7.77
CA GLN A 389 -10.50 -6.04 -7.00
C GLN A 389 -9.81 -4.80 -7.60
N VAL A 390 -10.02 -4.49 -8.89
CA VAL A 390 -9.12 -3.60 -9.64
C VAL A 390 -9.31 -2.09 -9.38
N GLY A 391 -10.40 -1.68 -8.73
CA GLY A 391 -10.95 -0.30 -8.79
C GLY A 391 -9.93 0.84 -8.77
N LYS A 392 -9.23 1.05 -7.65
CA LYS A 392 -8.27 2.18 -7.48
C LYS A 392 -6.96 2.00 -8.26
N VAL A 393 -6.67 0.78 -8.72
CA VAL A 393 -5.43 0.43 -9.44
C VAL A 393 -5.44 1.00 -10.86
N LEU A 394 -6.62 1.07 -11.49
CA LEU A 394 -6.79 1.69 -12.80
C LEU A 394 -6.48 3.19 -12.76
N GLU A 395 -7.00 3.91 -11.75
CA GLU A 395 -6.74 5.34 -11.54
C GLU A 395 -5.24 5.60 -11.31
N ALA A 396 -4.61 4.81 -10.44
CA ALA A 396 -3.19 4.92 -10.15
C ALA A 396 -2.32 4.62 -11.40
N ASN A 397 -2.60 3.56 -12.15
CA ASN A 397 -1.88 3.26 -13.41
C ASN A 397 -2.13 4.31 -14.50
N ALA A 398 -3.31 4.94 -14.56
CA ALA A 398 -3.56 6.07 -15.45
C ALA A 398 -2.67 7.27 -15.10
N LEU A 399 -2.55 7.61 -13.81
CA LEU A 399 -1.62 8.64 -13.33
C LEU A 399 -0.16 8.29 -13.63
N LEU A 400 0.27 7.04 -13.45
CA LEU A 400 1.62 6.60 -13.84
C LEU A 400 1.87 6.79 -15.34
N ASN A 401 0.94 6.37 -16.21
CA ASN A 401 1.09 6.53 -17.66
C ASN A 401 1.14 8.01 -18.08
N GLN A 402 0.30 8.86 -17.49
CA GLN A 402 0.38 10.32 -17.70
C GLN A 402 1.72 10.89 -17.23
N SER A 403 2.25 10.42 -16.10
CA SER A 403 3.54 10.86 -15.57
C SER A 403 4.71 10.51 -16.50
N ARG A 404 4.69 9.36 -17.19
CA ARG A 404 5.68 8.97 -18.21
C ARG A 404 5.67 9.94 -19.39
N LEU A 405 4.49 10.18 -19.96
CA LEU A 405 4.31 11.10 -21.08
C LEU A 405 4.75 12.52 -20.70
N ALA A 406 4.36 12.99 -19.51
CA ALA A 406 4.81 14.26 -18.97
C ALA A 406 6.33 14.31 -18.79
N THR A 407 6.97 13.22 -18.31
CA THR A 407 8.41 13.15 -18.11
C THR A 407 9.16 13.27 -19.43
N GLU A 408 8.79 12.50 -20.46
CA GLU A 408 9.45 12.58 -21.76
C GLU A 408 9.20 13.93 -22.46
N ALA A 409 7.95 14.41 -22.48
CA ALA A 409 7.62 15.70 -23.10
C ALA A 409 8.33 16.87 -22.41
N LEU A 410 8.32 16.91 -21.07
CA LEU A 410 9.00 17.95 -20.30
C LEU A 410 10.52 17.78 -20.33
N ALA A 411 11.09 16.58 -20.45
CA ALA A 411 12.53 16.39 -20.60
C ALA A 411 13.04 17.02 -21.91
N LYS A 412 12.29 16.90 -23.01
CA LYS A 412 12.61 17.61 -24.27
C LYS A 412 12.49 19.14 -24.11
N LEU A 413 11.51 19.64 -23.36
CA LEU A 413 11.37 21.07 -23.06
C LEU A 413 12.49 21.58 -22.15
N HIS A 414 12.83 20.84 -21.11
CA HIS A 414 13.90 21.13 -20.15
C HIS A 414 15.26 21.26 -20.86
N GLY A 415 15.60 20.32 -21.74
CA GLY A 415 16.82 20.41 -22.56
C GLY A 415 16.86 21.67 -23.44
N ARG A 416 15.73 22.11 -23.99
CA ARG A 416 15.63 23.39 -24.72
C ARG A 416 15.79 24.62 -23.83
N ILE A 417 15.30 24.57 -22.59
CA ILE A 417 15.42 25.65 -21.61
C ILE A 417 16.85 25.74 -21.07
N ALA A 418 17.51 24.61 -20.80
CA ALA A 418 18.89 24.53 -20.34
C ALA A 418 19.91 24.96 -21.42
N ALA A 419 19.53 24.89 -22.70
CA ALA A 419 20.33 25.42 -23.82
C ALA A 419 20.19 26.95 -24.02
N LEU A 420 19.36 27.64 -23.23
CA LEU A 420 19.24 29.11 -23.30
C LEU A 420 20.38 29.80 -22.52
N PRO A 421 20.83 31.00 -22.94
CA PRO A 421 21.73 31.81 -22.13
C PRO A 421 21.14 32.10 -20.75
N ALA A 422 21.97 32.13 -19.71
CA ALA A 422 21.57 32.21 -18.31
C ALA A 422 20.53 33.32 -18.00
N ALA A 423 20.75 34.53 -18.52
CA ALA A 423 19.80 35.65 -18.38
C ALA A 423 18.42 35.36 -19.02
N SER A 424 18.38 34.68 -20.18
CA SER A 424 17.13 34.30 -20.86
C SER A 424 16.41 33.16 -20.15
N GLN A 425 17.15 32.22 -19.57
CA GLN A 425 16.60 31.14 -18.75
C GLN A 425 15.93 31.69 -17.48
N LEU A 426 16.63 32.55 -16.73
CA LEU A 426 16.11 33.18 -15.51
C LEU A 426 14.90 34.10 -15.79
N ALA A 427 14.90 34.83 -16.91
CA ALA A 427 13.76 35.65 -17.32
C ALA A 427 12.56 34.83 -17.84
N LEU A 428 12.77 33.62 -18.38
CA LEU A 428 11.69 32.69 -18.74
C LEU A 428 11.05 32.09 -17.49
N ILE A 429 11.85 31.73 -16.49
CA ILE A 429 11.44 31.08 -15.24
C ILE A 429 11.08 32.15 -14.17
N ALA A 430 10.84 33.39 -14.59
CA ALA A 430 10.67 34.55 -13.70
C ALA A 430 9.66 34.34 -12.54
N PRO A 431 8.50 33.66 -12.73
CA PRO A 431 7.53 33.42 -11.65
C PRO A 431 8.00 32.45 -10.56
N ALA A 432 9.01 31.60 -10.82
CA ALA A 432 9.49 30.59 -9.86
C ALA A 432 10.74 31.02 -9.09
N ARG A 433 11.35 32.18 -9.40
CA ARG A 433 12.58 32.68 -8.78
C ARG A 433 12.49 32.85 -7.26
N SER A 434 11.29 33.05 -6.71
CA SER A 434 11.03 33.13 -5.27
C SER A 434 10.90 31.77 -4.57
N ARG A 435 10.86 30.66 -5.32
CA ARG A 435 10.74 29.28 -4.80
C ARG A 435 11.98 28.42 -5.07
N VAL A 436 12.83 28.84 -6.00
CA VAL A 436 14.11 28.17 -6.31
C VAL A 436 15.19 28.70 -5.39
N THR A 437 15.85 27.80 -4.65
CA THR A 437 16.99 28.12 -3.79
C THR A 437 18.31 28.20 -4.58
N PHE A 438 19.16 29.15 -4.20
CA PHE A 438 20.50 29.38 -4.70
C PHE A 438 21.39 29.78 -3.51
N GLY A 439 22.27 28.88 -3.08
CA GLY A 439 22.96 29.01 -1.80
C GLY A 439 21.98 29.00 -0.62
N ALA A 440 22.19 29.89 0.35
CA ALA A 440 21.34 30.04 1.53
C ALA A 440 20.04 30.84 1.30
N PHE A 441 19.80 31.33 0.08
CA PHE A 441 18.67 32.23 -0.24
C PHE A 441 17.90 31.73 -1.47
N THR A 442 16.85 32.44 -1.88
CA THR A 442 16.16 32.18 -3.16
C THR A 442 16.83 32.96 -4.29
N VAL A 443 16.64 32.54 -5.55
CA VAL A 443 17.15 33.29 -6.72
C VAL A 443 16.66 34.74 -6.70
N ALA A 444 15.39 34.98 -6.32
CA ALA A 444 14.85 36.33 -6.17
C ALA A 444 15.55 37.13 -5.06
N ALA A 445 15.80 36.54 -3.89
CA ALA A 445 16.52 37.18 -2.80
C ALA A 445 18.00 37.43 -3.13
N GLY A 446 18.63 36.56 -3.92
CA GLY A 446 19.98 36.75 -4.43
C GLY A 446 20.08 37.94 -5.39
N VAL A 447 19.12 38.08 -6.32
CA VAL A 447 19.04 39.26 -7.21
C VAL A 447 18.85 40.55 -6.40
N ALA A 448 17.92 40.55 -5.43
CA ALA A 448 17.64 41.70 -4.58
C ALA A 448 18.82 42.13 -3.68
N ARG A 449 19.82 41.27 -3.48
CA ARG A 449 21.06 41.54 -2.72
C ARG A 449 22.27 41.85 -3.62
N SER A 450 22.04 41.98 -4.93
CA SER A 450 23.06 42.29 -5.92
C SER A 450 22.80 43.63 -6.58
N SER A 451 23.78 44.16 -7.30
CA SER A 451 23.62 45.37 -8.13
C SER A 451 22.87 45.12 -9.45
N LEU A 452 22.33 43.91 -9.69
CA LEU A 452 21.50 43.60 -10.86
C LEU A 452 20.04 44.05 -10.62
N PRO A 453 19.49 44.99 -11.40
CA PRO A 453 18.08 45.39 -11.24
C PRO A 453 17.13 44.22 -11.55
N ASP A 454 16.16 43.91 -10.68
CA ASP A 454 15.17 42.83 -10.95
C ASP A 454 14.38 43.08 -12.26
N ALA A 455 14.19 44.36 -12.62
CA ALA A 455 13.64 44.76 -13.91
C ALA A 455 14.42 44.18 -15.12
N ALA A 456 15.73 43.98 -15.01
CA ALA A 456 16.57 43.42 -16.08
C ALA A 456 16.26 41.93 -16.38
N LEU A 457 15.64 41.22 -15.44
CA LEU A 457 15.18 39.84 -15.61
C LEU A 457 13.66 39.75 -15.86
N SER A 458 12.97 40.88 -16.05
CA SER A 458 11.52 40.91 -16.24
C SER A 458 11.07 40.50 -17.67
N PRO A 459 9.87 39.90 -17.83
CA PRO A 459 9.29 39.64 -19.15
C PRO A 459 8.99 40.88 -19.99
N THR A 460 8.89 42.08 -19.38
CA THR A 460 8.74 43.36 -20.08
C THR A 460 10.07 43.82 -20.67
N PHE A 461 11.16 43.80 -19.89
CA PHE A 461 12.51 44.13 -20.38
C PHE A 461 12.96 43.16 -21.49
N ARG A 462 12.72 41.86 -21.33
CA ARG A 462 12.96 40.85 -22.39
C ARG A 462 12.18 41.16 -23.67
N ARG A 463 10.94 41.67 -23.59
CA ARG A 463 10.15 42.09 -24.76
C ARG A 463 10.71 43.39 -25.39
N MET A 464 11.18 44.33 -24.58
CA MET A 464 11.80 45.58 -25.07
C MET A 464 13.09 45.32 -25.84
N LEU A 465 13.90 44.35 -25.39
CA LEU A 465 15.16 43.94 -26.02
C LEU A 465 15.02 42.78 -27.02
N SER A 466 13.80 42.42 -27.42
CA SER A 466 13.55 41.30 -28.33
C SER A 466 14.11 41.57 -29.75
N PRO A 467 14.78 40.60 -30.39
CA PRO A 467 15.20 40.68 -31.80
C PRO A 467 14.06 40.96 -32.80
N GLY A 468 12.80 40.78 -32.38
CA GLY A 468 11.64 41.11 -33.20
C GLY A 468 11.53 42.60 -33.58
N ARG A 469 12.19 43.53 -32.86
CA ARG A 469 12.13 44.97 -33.15
C ARG A 469 13.10 45.38 -34.28
N ALA A 470 12.61 46.16 -35.24
CA ALA A 470 13.33 46.49 -36.48
C ALA A 470 14.72 47.13 -36.25
N ALA A 471 14.83 48.10 -35.34
CA ALA A 471 16.10 48.78 -35.03
C ALA A 471 17.17 47.82 -34.44
N LEU A 472 16.77 46.91 -33.55
CA LEU A 472 17.69 45.90 -33.00
C LEU A 472 18.05 44.82 -34.04
N ARG A 473 17.15 44.54 -34.99
CA ARG A 473 17.40 43.64 -36.13
C ARG A 473 18.49 44.18 -37.08
N GLN A 474 18.62 45.50 -37.22
CA GLN A 474 19.73 46.12 -37.96
C GLN A 474 21.03 46.08 -37.16
N ALA A 475 21.02 46.43 -35.87
CA ALA A 475 22.21 46.37 -35.01
C ALA A 475 22.81 44.94 -34.90
N ALA A 476 21.94 43.92 -34.77
CA ALA A 476 22.36 42.53 -34.69
C ALA A 476 22.94 41.95 -35.99
N ARG A 477 22.87 42.65 -37.13
CA ARG A 477 23.58 42.26 -38.37
C ARG A 477 25.06 42.66 -38.37
N VAL A 478 25.49 43.50 -37.43
CA VAL A 478 26.86 44.02 -37.32
C VAL A 478 27.63 43.40 -36.13
N MET A 479 26.92 42.82 -35.16
CA MET A 479 27.51 42.23 -33.95
C MET A 479 27.30 40.71 -33.90
N THR A 480 28.33 39.95 -33.49
CA THR A 480 28.31 38.48 -33.41
C THR A 480 27.50 37.92 -32.24
N THR A 481 27.01 38.76 -31.34
CA THR A 481 26.19 38.38 -30.17
C THR A 481 24.97 39.29 -30.04
N SER A 482 23.83 38.75 -29.59
CA SER A 482 22.63 39.55 -29.30
C SER A 482 22.93 40.66 -28.29
N PRO A 483 22.71 41.96 -28.62
CA PRO A 483 23.01 43.08 -27.73
C PRO A 483 22.26 42.99 -26.39
N ALA A 484 21.11 42.32 -26.39
CA ALA A 484 20.23 42.14 -25.24
C ALA A 484 20.86 41.29 -24.13
N THR A 485 21.42 40.13 -24.50
CA THR A 485 21.96 39.16 -23.52
C THR A 485 23.24 39.71 -22.90
N GLY A 486 24.14 40.25 -23.74
CA GLY A 486 25.39 40.86 -23.27
C GLY A 486 25.17 42.10 -22.38
N LEU A 487 24.03 42.79 -22.50
CA LEU A 487 23.70 43.90 -21.59
C LEU A 487 23.37 43.39 -20.17
N VAL A 488 22.52 42.38 -20.03
CA VAL A 488 22.17 41.80 -18.71
C VAL A 488 23.38 41.15 -18.05
N GLU A 489 24.24 40.49 -18.82
CA GLU A 489 25.47 39.90 -18.30
C GLU A 489 26.50 40.96 -17.88
N ARG A 490 26.59 42.10 -18.57
CA ARG A 490 27.41 43.23 -18.11
C ARG A 490 26.81 43.91 -16.88
N MET A 491 25.49 44.06 -16.79
CA MET A 491 24.81 44.58 -15.59
C MET A 491 25.08 43.68 -14.37
N ALA A 492 24.95 42.36 -14.53
CA ALA A 492 25.21 41.40 -13.44
C ALA A 492 26.69 41.36 -13.01
N ARG A 493 27.62 41.76 -13.89
CA ARG A 493 29.05 41.97 -13.59
C ARG A 493 29.39 43.40 -13.15
N GLY A 494 28.43 44.33 -13.15
CA GLY A 494 28.65 45.76 -12.88
C GLY A 494 29.47 46.51 -13.95
N GLN A 495 29.59 45.95 -15.15
CA GLN A 495 30.42 46.45 -16.26
C GLN A 495 29.60 47.23 -17.31
N ALA A 496 28.45 47.79 -16.93
CA ALA A 496 27.59 48.55 -17.82
C ALA A 496 27.34 49.95 -17.28
N SER A 497 27.73 50.98 -18.05
CA SER A 497 27.47 52.39 -17.75
C SER A 497 25.99 52.75 -17.94
N VAL A 498 25.16 52.30 -17.01
CA VAL A 498 23.77 52.72 -16.83
C VAL A 498 23.75 53.52 -15.54
N ASP A 499 23.13 54.71 -15.53
CA ASP A 499 23.05 55.52 -14.31
C ASP A 499 22.31 54.73 -13.21
N PRO A 500 23.01 54.30 -12.13
CA PRO A 500 22.38 53.49 -11.09
C PRO A 500 21.36 54.30 -10.27
N ASN A 501 21.38 55.64 -10.40
CA ASN A 501 20.60 56.58 -9.60
C ASN A 501 19.30 57.04 -10.27
N GLN A 502 18.97 56.56 -11.48
CA GLN A 502 17.63 56.73 -12.10
C GLN A 502 16.65 55.59 -11.78
N PHE A 503 16.85 54.95 -10.63
CA PHE A 503 15.81 54.27 -9.88
C PHE A 503 15.90 54.82 -8.47
N THR A 504 14.79 55.16 -7.81
CA THR A 504 14.86 55.49 -6.38
C THR A 504 15.44 54.28 -5.65
N PRO A 505 16.61 54.41 -4.98
CA PRO A 505 17.16 53.33 -4.16
C PRO A 505 16.17 52.97 -3.07
N ASP A 506 16.11 51.68 -2.70
CA ASP A 506 15.24 51.25 -1.60
C ASP A 506 15.73 51.90 -0.30
N GLY A 507 14.93 52.83 0.21
CA GLY A 507 15.28 53.70 1.35
C GLY A 507 15.21 55.21 1.12
N ILE A 508 15.07 55.71 -0.11
CA ILE A 508 15.00 57.17 -0.34
C ILE A 508 13.55 57.71 -0.41
N ASP A 509 12.66 57.15 -1.26
CA ASP A 509 11.21 57.45 -1.20
C ASP A 509 10.48 56.55 -0.19
N ARG A 510 10.95 55.30 -0.05
CA ARG A 510 10.39 54.24 0.79
C ARG A 510 11.38 53.08 0.91
N VAL A 511 11.30 52.32 1.99
CA VAL A 511 12.03 51.04 2.15
C VAL A 511 11.04 49.88 1.97
N ARG A 512 11.02 49.26 0.77
CA ARG A 512 10.15 48.11 0.45
C ARG A 512 10.38 46.90 1.34
N ALA A 513 11.58 46.76 1.92
CA ALA A 513 11.84 45.73 2.91
C ALA A 513 10.83 45.80 4.09
N PHE A 514 10.48 47.00 4.57
CA PHE A 514 9.48 47.14 5.63
C PHE A 514 8.04 46.99 5.13
N ASP A 515 7.72 47.29 3.87
CA ASP A 515 6.35 47.14 3.33
C ASP A 515 5.80 45.71 3.52
N SER A 516 6.65 44.69 3.37
CA SER A 516 6.29 43.29 3.57
C SER A 516 6.10 42.86 5.03
N ILE A 517 6.58 43.67 5.99
CA ILE A 517 6.44 43.43 7.42
C ILE A 517 5.02 43.80 7.86
N ASN A 518 4.26 42.77 8.25
CA ASN A 518 2.89 42.91 8.71
C ASN A 518 2.87 43.38 10.18
N VAL A 519 2.73 44.69 10.37
CA VAL A 519 2.65 45.27 11.71
C VAL A 519 1.28 44.95 12.32
N GLY A 520 1.26 44.09 13.34
CA GLY A 520 0.04 43.75 14.07
C GLY A 520 -0.54 44.96 14.83
N ARG A 521 -1.81 44.87 15.23
CA ARG A 521 -2.55 45.99 15.89
C ARG A 521 -2.01 46.40 17.29
N ASN A 522 -1.02 45.72 17.84
CA ASN A 522 -0.44 46.04 19.15
C ASN A 522 0.84 46.89 18.98
N PRO A 523 0.84 48.19 19.35
CA PRO A 523 1.98 49.08 19.16
C PRO A 523 3.24 48.70 19.94
N ALA A 524 3.09 47.97 21.05
CA ALA A 524 4.19 47.54 21.91
C ALA A 524 4.85 46.22 21.48
N ALA A 525 4.30 45.50 20.50
CA ALA A 525 4.83 44.21 20.07
C ALA A 525 6.22 44.36 19.45
N ALA A 526 7.17 43.51 19.86
CA ALA A 526 8.48 43.44 19.23
C ALA A 526 8.37 42.70 17.88
N ILE A 527 8.82 43.35 16.81
CA ILE A 527 8.90 42.80 15.46
C ILE A 527 10.35 42.42 15.19
N ASP A 528 10.59 41.14 14.92
CA ASP A 528 11.88 40.65 14.46
C ASP A 528 12.13 41.06 13.00
N LEU A 529 13.24 41.77 12.75
CA LEU A 529 13.65 42.21 11.42
C LEU A 529 14.60 41.21 10.73
N SER A 530 14.89 40.05 11.34
CA SER A 530 15.76 39.03 10.76
C SER A 530 15.26 38.53 9.39
N VAL A 531 13.93 38.53 9.20
CA VAL A 531 13.23 38.19 7.96
C VAL A 531 13.66 39.09 6.78
N ILE A 532 14.04 40.34 7.06
CA ILE A 532 14.57 41.30 6.08
C ILE A 532 16.11 41.44 6.16
N GLY A 533 16.78 40.62 6.97
CA GLY A 533 18.23 40.56 7.08
C GLY A 533 18.86 41.42 8.18
N LEU A 534 18.06 42.04 9.05
CA LEU A 534 18.55 42.83 10.19
C LEU A 534 18.40 42.02 11.48
N ALA A 535 19.49 41.62 12.12
CA ALA A 535 19.49 40.80 13.33
C ALA A 535 19.13 41.61 14.61
N THR A 536 17.96 42.25 14.61
CA THR A 536 17.44 43.06 15.71
C THR A 536 15.91 43.04 15.73
N SER A 537 15.32 43.33 16.88
CA SER A 537 13.87 43.51 17.04
C SER A 537 13.53 44.93 17.49
N VAL A 538 12.45 45.49 16.92
CA VAL A 538 12.04 46.89 17.13
C VAL A 538 10.53 46.91 17.41
N ARG A 539 10.00 47.92 18.11
CA ARG A 539 8.57 47.93 18.44
C ARG A 539 7.72 48.26 17.22
N ALA A 540 6.55 47.64 17.15
CA ALA A 540 5.58 47.81 16.08
C ALA A 540 5.18 49.28 15.81
N GLN A 541 5.08 50.10 16.86
CA GLN A 541 4.81 51.54 16.74
C GLN A 541 5.91 52.29 15.97
N ASP A 542 7.19 51.93 16.18
CA ASP A 542 8.33 52.64 15.61
C ASP A 542 8.41 52.35 14.10
N VAL A 543 8.17 51.08 13.72
CA VAL A 543 8.01 50.65 12.32
C VAL A 543 6.79 51.31 11.66
N SER A 544 5.71 51.54 12.41
CA SER A 544 4.49 52.19 11.87
C SER A 544 4.68 53.68 11.61
N GLN A 545 5.37 54.41 12.49
CA GLN A 545 5.70 55.82 12.28
C GLN A 545 6.62 55.99 11.06
N LEU A 546 7.64 55.14 10.91
CA LEU A 546 8.51 55.14 9.73
C LEU A 546 7.73 54.91 8.41
N LYS A 547 6.77 53.96 8.40
CA LYS A 547 5.89 53.73 7.24
C LYS A 547 5.01 54.95 6.91
N GLN A 548 4.47 55.62 7.93
CA GLN A 548 3.61 56.80 7.73
C GLN A 548 4.37 58.01 7.22
N MET A 549 5.60 58.24 7.69
CA MET A 549 6.44 59.35 7.23
C MET A 549 6.92 59.17 5.78
N ALA A 550 7.29 57.95 5.37
CA ALA A 550 7.66 57.64 3.99
C ALA A 550 6.49 57.84 3.01
N GLY A 551 5.25 57.53 3.43
CA GLY A 551 4.07 57.68 2.58
C GLY A 551 3.70 59.13 2.21
N ALA A 552 4.27 60.14 2.89
CA ALA A 552 3.97 61.55 2.65
C ALA A 552 4.74 62.17 1.46
N ILE A 553 5.72 61.45 0.89
CA ILE A 553 6.59 61.95 -0.19
C ILE A 553 6.29 61.18 -1.49
N ALA A 554 5.43 61.73 -2.34
CA ALA A 554 5.11 61.16 -3.67
C ALA A 554 4.46 62.20 -4.61
N PRO A 555 4.54 62.04 -5.95
CA PRO A 555 5.72 61.62 -6.71
C PRO A 555 5.86 62.35 -8.07
N VAL A 556 7.09 62.54 -8.59
CA VAL A 556 7.32 62.67 -10.05
C VAL A 556 8.72 62.17 -10.43
N GLN A 557 8.82 61.12 -11.26
CA GLN A 557 9.94 60.98 -12.23
C GLN A 557 9.48 60.33 -13.56
N PRO A 558 9.94 60.83 -14.72
CA PRO A 558 9.67 60.32 -16.07
C PRO A 558 10.68 59.22 -16.50
N PRO A 559 10.53 58.57 -17.68
CA PRO A 559 11.43 57.48 -18.10
C PRO A 559 12.86 57.93 -18.47
N ILE A 560 13.80 57.00 -18.33
CA ILE A 560 15.26 57.13 -18.53
C ILE A 560 15.62 57.88 -19.83
N GLN A 561 16.54 58.86 -19.72
CA GLN A 561 17.13 59.59 -20.86
C GLN A 561 18.66 59.74 -20.72
N LEU A 562 19.36 59.74 -21.86
CA LEU A 562 20.80 60.02 -21.97
C LEU A 562 21.06 61.54 -21.97
N ARG A 563 22.14 61.99 -21.30
CA ARG A 563 22.51 63.42 -21.23
C ARG A 563 23.24 63.92 -22.49
N PRO A 564 23.02 65.17 -22.93
CA PRO A 564 23.82 65.83 -23.95
C PRO A 564 24.93 66.73 -23.35
N ASP A 565 26.15 66.51 -23.87
CA ASP A 565 27.34 67.37 -24.01
C ASP A 565 27.75 68.42 -22.93
N LEU A 566 28.99 68.28 -22.42
CA LEU A 566 29.64 69.15 -21.43
C LEU A 566 30.60 70.21 -22.01
N ILE A 567 30.79 70.28 -23.33
CA ILE A 567 31.92 70.98 -23.97
C ILE A 567 31.96 72.53 -23.80
N ARG A 568 30.89 73.21 -23.37
CA ARG A 568 30.81 74.69 -23.47
C ARG A 568 31.31 75.51 -22.26
N THR A 569 31.97 74.91 -21.28
CA THR A 569 32.26 75.54 -19.98
C THR A 569 33.50 74.93 -19.29
N GLY A 570 34.22 75.58 -18.31
CA GLY A 570 35.48 75.11 -17.60
C GLY A 570 35.70 75.02 -16.01
N ILE A 571 36.12 73.88 -15.41
CA ILE A 571 36.61 73.50 -14.02
C ILE A 571 38.11 73.09 -14.10
N VAL A 572 38.93 73.42 -13.08
CA VAL A 572 40.31 72.93 -12.90
C VAL A 572 40.34 71.52 -12.29
N THR A 573 41.15 70.60 -12.83
CA THR A 573 41.32 69.22 -12.34
C THR A 573 42.67 69.02 -11.64
N ASP A 574 42.79 67.96 -10.85
CA ASP A 574 44.03 67.58 -10.14
C ASP A 574 45.23 67.42 -11.10
N LEU A 575 44.97 67.01 -12.35
CA LEU A 575 45.99 66.89 -13.40
C LEU A 575 46.66 68.23 -13.73
N HIS A 576 45.91 69.34 -13.69
CA HIS A 576 46.45 70.68 -13.92
C HIS A 576 47.33 71.13 -12.76
N VAL A 577 46.89 70.87 -11.52
CA VAL A 577 47.66 71.18 -10.30
C VAL A 577 48.98 70.41 -10.29
N MET A 578 48.96 69.11 -10.60
CA MET A 578 50.18 68.29 -10.70
C MET A 578 51.12 68.76 -11.83
N THR A 579 50.58 69.07 -13.02
CA THR A 579 51.39 69.50 -14.18
C THR A 579 52.08 70.85 -13.93
N LEU A 580 51.41 71.78 -13.24
CA LEU A 580 51.99 73.06 -12.83
C LEU A 580 53.02 72.88 -11.71
N ALA A 581 52.73 72.06 -10.68
CA ALA A 581 53.66 71.76 -9.58
C ALA A 581 55.00 71.19 -10.07
N ASP A 582 54.97 70.23 -11.01
CA ASP A 582 56.16 69.65 -11.67
C ASP A 582 57.02 70.67 -12.46
N SER A 583 56.51 71.88 -12.68
CA SER A 583 57.09 72.92 -13.55
C SER A 583 57.40 74.22 -12.80
N ALA A 584 57.03 74.30 -11.52
CA ALA A 584 57.02 75.52 -10.72
C ALA A 584 58.41 76.04 -10.32
N GLY A 585 59.39 75.15 -10.15
CA GLY A 585 60.71 75.53 -9.64
C GLY A 585 60.58 76.16 -8.24
N ALA A 586 60.93 77.44 -8.11
CA ALA A 586 60.78 78.21 -6.87
C ALA A 586 59.50 79.07 -6.77
N ALA A 587 58.63 79.06 -7.80
CA ALA A 587 57.39 79.85 -7.80
C ALA A 587 56.22 79.12 -7.10
N PRO A 588 55.28 79.82 -6.45
CA PRO A 588 54.08 79.19 -5.88
C PRO A 588 53.13 78.66 -6.97
N VAL A 589 52.65 77.43 -6.80
CA VAL A 589 51.70 76.81 -7.76
C VAL A 589 50.40 77.60 -7.88
N SER A 590 49.97 78.29 -6.81
CA SER A 590 48.81 79.18 -6.83
C SER A 590 48.95 80.34 -7.80
N GLU A 591 50.12 81.00 -7.84
CA GLU A 591 50.40 82.11 -8.74
C GLU A 591 50.40 81.66 -10.22
N MET A 592 50.86 80.43 -10.47
CA MET A 592 50.80 79.80 -11.78
C MET A 592 49.38 79.39 -12.19
N ILE A 593 48.53 78.98 -11.24
CA ILE A 593 47.09 78.73 -11.47
C ILE A 593 46.38 80.04 -11.81
N ASP A 594 46.65 81.13 -11.08
CA ASP A 594 46.08 82.44 -11.35
C ASP A 594 46.50 82.97 -12.74
N LEU A 595 47.78 82.79 -13.11
CA LEU A 595 48.31 83.12 -14.44
C LEU A 595 47.67 82.27 -15.55
N MET A 596 47.41 80.98 -15.29
CA MET A 596 46.70 80.09 -16.22
C MET A 596 45.24 80.52 -16.40
N VAL A 597 44.53 80.86 -15.32
CA VAL A 597 43.14 81.34 -15.36
C VAL A 597 43.04 82.70 -16.06
N ALA A 598 43.99 83.60 -15.83
CA ALA A 598 44.08 84.89 -16.52
C ALA A 598 44.33 84.72 -18.04
N THR A 599 45.26 83.84 -18.42
CA THR A 599 45.56 83.56 -19.83
C THR A 599 44.39 82.87 -20.54
N ALA A 600 43.72 81.93 -19.86
CA ALA A 600 42.52 81.24 -20.36
C ALA A 600 41.31 82.18 -20.54
N THR A 601 41.13 83.17 -19.67
CA THR A 601 40.06 84.17 -19.82
C THR A 601 40.37 85.21 -20.89
N GLY A 602 41.64 85.60 -21.06
CA GLY A 602 42.07 86.49 -22.15
C GLY A 602 42.05 85.86 -23.55
N SER A 603 42.19 84.54 -23.64
CA SER A 603 42.22 83.80 -24.92
C SER A 603 41.23 82.62 -24.95
N PRO A 604 39.91 82.87 -25.06
CA PRO A 604 38.85 81.84 -24.93
C PRO A 604 38.74 80.84 -26.11
N ARG A 605 39.77 80.74 -26.95
CA ARG A 605 39.94 79.71 -28.00
C ARG A 605 41.31 79.03 -27.92
N ALA A 606 42.07 79.23 -26.85
CA ALA A 606 43.32 78.53 -26.63
C ALA A 606 43.04 77.03 -26.44
N GLU A 607 43.77 76.18 -27.16
CA GLU A 607 43.63 74.72 -27.04
C GLU A 607 44.67 74.12 -26.08
N ALA A 608 45.73 74.87 -25.78
CA ALA A 608 46.71 74.61 -24.72
C ALA A 608 47.37 75.92 -24.25
N PHE A 609 48.10 75.88 -23.15
CA PHE A 609 48.87 77.01 -22.63
C PHE A 609 50.36 76.68 -22.58
N LEU A 610 51.22 77.50 -23.18
CA LEU A 610 52.67 77.40 -23.06
C LEU A 610 53.13 78.16 -21.82
N LEU A 611 53.76 77.46 -20.88
CA LEU A 611 54.48 78.07 -19.76
C LEU A 611 55.94 78.24 -20.17
N ASP A 612 56.54 79.41 -19.92
CA ASP A 612 57.91 79.77 -20.32
C ASP A 612 58.60 80.62 -19.22
N ARG A 613 59.93 80.81 -19.29
CA ARG A 613 60.71 81.68 -18.38
C ARG A 613 61.64 82.62 -19.14
N ASP A 614 61.70 83.87 -18.70
CA ASP A 614 62.67 84.85 -19.21
C ASP A 614 64.09 84.67 -18.62
N ALA A 615 65.03 85.52 -19.06
CA ALA A 615 66.44 85.44 -18.66
C ALA A 615 66.66 85.79 -17.18
N GLU A 616 65.74 86.56 -16.60
CA GLU A 616 65.68 86.95 -15.20
C GLU A 616 65.00 85.89 -14.30
N GLY A 617 64.29 84.93 -14.91
CA GLY A 617 63.73 83.73 -14.27
C GLY A 617 62.24 83.81 -13.92
N ALA A 618 61.54 84.88 -14.32
CA ALA A 618 60.11 85.06 -14.10
C ALA A 618 59.29 84.13 -14.99
N VAL A 619 58.16 83.64 -14.48
CA VAL A 619 57.29 82.69 -15.19
C VAL A 619 56.25 83.46 -15.99
N THR A 620 56.16 83.18 -17.28
CA THR A 620 55.11 83.72 -18.17
C THR A 620 54.27 82.59 -18.75
N MET A 621 53.04 82.88 -19.16
CA MET A 621 52.15 81.91 -19.78
C MET A 621 51.45 82.51 -20.99
N ALA A 622 51.53 81.81 -22.12
CA ALA A 622 50.98 82.25 -23.40
C ALA A 622 50.00 81.22 -23.96
N ALA A 623 48.96 81.69 -24.64
CA ALA A 623 47.99 80.83 -25.31
C ALA A 623 48.60 80.17 -26.57
N ILE A 624 48.45 78.85 -26.68
CA ILE A 624 48.70 78.09 -27.91
C ILE A 624 47.37 77.93 -28.64
N ASP A 625 47.39 78.25 -29.93
CA ASP A 625 46.32 77.99 -30.89
C ASP A 625 46.84 76.97 -31.91
N ILE A 626 46.01 76.00 -32.33
CA ILE A 626 46.40 74.99 -33.31
C ILE A 626 45.53 75.16 -34.55
N GLY A 627 46.14 75.67 -35.61
CA GLY A 627 45.49 75.84 -36.90
C GLY A 627 45.02 74.51 -37.47
N SER A 628 43.88 74.52 -38.15
CA SER A 628 43.34 73.34 -38.86
C SER A 628 44.23 72.81 -40.00
N ASP A 629 45.32 73.53 -40.32
CA ASP A 629 46.41 73.16 -41.21
C ASP A 629 47.55 72.39 -40.51
N GLY A 630 47.44 72.13 -39.20
CA GLY A 630 48.44 71.40 -38.42
C GLY A 630 49.59 72.28 -37.92
N ARG A 631 49.38 73.59 -37.77
CA ARG A 631 50.37 74.53 -37.22
C ARG A 631 50.01 74.97 -35.81
N ALA A 632 50.91 74.76 -34.85
CA ALA A 632 50.80 75.29 -33.50
C ALA A 632 51.47 76.67 -33.42
N MET A 633 50.70 77.68 -33.02
CA MET A 633 51.15 79.07 -32.90
C MET A 633 50.99 79.57 -31.47
N VAL A 634 51.96 80.34 -30.99
CA VAL A 634 51.82 81.13 -29.76
C VAL A 634 51.29 82.50 -30.15
N ARG A 635 50.16 82.90 -29.56
CA ARG A 635 49.63 84.25 -29.78
C ARG A 635 50.47 85.29 -29.06
N THR A 636 50.70 86.41 -29.72
CA THR A 636 51.39 87.57 -29.13
C THR A 636 50.41 88.72 -28.84
N PRO A 637 50.77 89.72 -28.00
CA PRO A 637 49.92 90.88 -27.77
C PRO A 637 49.59 91.65 -29.07
N THR A 638 48.42 92.29 -29.12
CA THR A 638 47.91 92.99 -30.31
C THR A 638 48.88 94.04 -30.85
N GLY A 639 49.44 93.76 -32.03
CA GLY A 639 50.40 94.63 -32.73
C GLY A 639 51.60 93.87 -33.31
N THR A 640 51.95 92.71 -32.75
CA THR A 640 52.94 91.77 -33.28
C THR A 640 52.28 90.58 -33.98
N ALA A 641 53.01 89.92 -34.89
CA ALA A 641 52.52 88.72 -35.57
C ALA A 641 52.68 87.47 -34.67
N ASP A 642 51.72 86.56 -34.75
CA ASP A 642 51.75 85.29 -33.99
C ASP A 642 52.96 84.42 -34.38
N ARG A 643 53.55 83.77 -33.37
CA ARG A 643 54.79 83.01 -33.53
C ARG A 643 54.50 81.53 -33.77
N LEU A 644 54.79 81.04 -34.96
CA LEU A 644 54.77 79.59 -35.26
C LEU A 644 55.84 78.87 -34.42
N ILE A 645 55.43 77.93 -33.57
CA ILE A 645 56.35 77.15 -32.73
C ILE A 645 56.54 75.71 -33.22
N ALA A 646 55.50 75.11 -33.82
CA ALA A 646 55.60 73.77 -34.37
C ALA A 646 54.62 73.52 -35.52
N SER A 647 54.93 72.52 -36.37
CA SER A 647 54.03 71.97 -37.38
C SER A 647 53.96 70.45 -37.26
N PHE A 648 52.75 69.88 -37.28
CA PHE A 648 52.55 68.44 -37.23
C PHE A 648 52.66 67.84 -38.64
N GLY A 649 53.55 66.86 -38.81
CA GLY A 649 53.79 66.13 -40.06
C GLY A 649 53.15 64.74 -40.07
N ASP A 650 53.68 63.85 -40.91
CA ASP A 650 53.14 62.51 -41.11
C ASP A 650 53.02 61.70 -39.80
N GLY A 651 51.91 60.97 -39.68
CA GLY A 651 51.58 60.13 -38.51
C GLY A 651 50.39 60.62 -37.67
N PHE A 652 49.90 61.84 -37.90
CA PHE A 652 48.67 62.37 -37.29
C PHE A 652 47.49 62.26 -38.28
N THR A 653 46.64 61.25 -38.09
CA THR A 653 45.58 60.91 -39.07
C THR A 653 44.24 61.59 -38.79
N THR A 654 44.03 62.16 -37.60
CA THR A 654 42.84 62.96 -37.30
C THR A 654 43.22 64.40 -37.00
N ARG A 655 42.45 65.37 -37.52
CA ARG A 655 42.60 66.79 -37.17
C ARG A 655 41.93 67.12 -35.83
N ALA A 656 41.96 66.19 -34.87
CA ALA A 656 41.32 66.36 -33.58
C ALA A 656 42.26 67.11 -32.63
N THR A 657 41.84 68.28 -32.17
CA THR A 657 42.52 69.13 -31.16
C THR A 657 43.18 68.34 -30.03
N ALA A 658 42.46 67.36 -29.47
CA ALA A 658 42.94 66.53 -28.36
C ALA A 658 44.17 65.67 -28.71
N GLU A 659 44.31 65.22 -29.96
CA GLU A 659 45.44 64.40 -30.41
C GLU A 659 46.72 65.23 -30.56
N PHE A 660 46.60 66.48 -31.05
CA PHE A 660 47.70 67.43 -31.12
C PHE A 660 48.12 67.95 -29.74
N THR A 661 47.14 68.26 -28.88
CA THR A 661 47.37 68.69 -27.51
C THR A 661 48.08 67.60 -26.69
N ALA A 662 47.64 66.34 -26.82
CA ALA A 662 48.32 65.20 -26.21
C ALA A 662 49.77 65.06 -26.70
N ALA A 663 50.03 65.25 -28.00
CA ALA A 663 51.37 65.18 -28.56
C ALA A 663 52.29 66.32 -28.08
N LEU A 664 51.76 67.54 -27.89
CA LEU A 664 52.51 68.65 -27.30
C LEU A 664 52.84 68.38 -25.82
N THR A 665 51.89 67.90 -25.02
CA THR A 665 52.11 67.56 -23.61
C THR A 665 53.06 66.38 -23.38
N ALA A 666 53.28 65.53 -24.40
CA ALA A 666 54.22 64.42 -24.35
C ALA A 666 55.68 64.83 -24.68
N LEU A 667 55.96 66.07 -25.09
CA LEU A 667 57.31 66.52 -25.41
C LEU A 667 58.17 66.73 -24.14
N PRO A 668 59.47 66.36 -24.17
CA PRO A 668 60.40 66.66 -23.08
C PRO A 668 60.56 68.18 -22.81
N LYS A 669 60.86 68.54 -21.56
CA LYS A 669 61.10 69.93 -21.13
C LYS A 669 62.17 70.61 -22.00
N GLY A 670 61.91 71.84 -22.43
CA GLY A 670 62.85 72.67 -23.20
C GLY A 670 63.03 72.26 -24.68
N VAL A 671 62.15 71.43 -25.24
CA VAL A 671 62.14 71.10 -26.68
C VAL A 671 61.45 72.20 -27.51
N LEU A 672 60.45 72.87 -26.96
CA LEU A 672 59.82 74.06 -27.56
C LEU A 672 60.53 75.31 -27.02
N GLY A 673 60.95 76.22 -27.90
CA GLY A 673 61.65 77.46 -27.48
C GLY A 673 62.74 78.00 -28.42
N SER A 674 63.01 77.38 -29.57
CA SER A 674 63.93 77.93 -30.59
C SER A 674 63.26 78.99 -31.46
N ASP A 675 64.04 79.97 -31.96
CA ASP A 675 63.62 80.94 -32.99
C ASP A 675 63.28 80.30 -34.36
N ALA A 676 63.47 78.99 -34.49
CA ALA A 676 63.07 78.20 -35.64
C ALA A 676 61.95 77.20 -35.26
N PRO A 677 60.87 77.08 -36.06
CA PRO A 677 59.77 76.16 -35.80
C PRO A 677 60.18 74.70 -36.02
N LEU A 678 59.67 73.80 -35.18
CA LEU A 678 59.97 72.36 -35.25
C LEU A 678 58.87 71.56 -35.96
N THR A 679 59.24 70.48 -36.64
CA THR A 679 58.25 69.51 -37.14
C THR A 679 58.05 68.39 -36.11
N ILE A 680 56.80 68.07 -35.78
CA ILE A 680 56.41 67.00 -34.86
C ILE A 680 55.80 65.86 -35.69
N THR A 681 56.31 64.65 -35.57
CA THR A 681 55.80 63.44 -36.28
C THR A 681 55.53 62.32 -35.28
N ARG A 682 54.70 61.34 -35.66
CA ARG A 682 54.46 60.14 -34.86
C ARG A 682 55.01 58.92 -35.58
N GLY A 683 55.85 58.15 -34.90
CA GLY A 683 56.39 56.90 -35.42
C GLY A 683 55.37 55.76 -35.43
N ASN A 684 55.61 54.71 -36.23
CA ASN A 684 54.73 53.54 -36.34
C ASN A 684 54.53 52.78 -35.00
N SER A 685 55.37 53.01 -33.99
CA SER A 685 55.24 52.49 -32.62
C SER A 685 54.38 53.37 -31.69
N GLY A 686 53.89 54.52 -32.16
CA GLY A 686 53.14 55.50 -31.36
C GLY A 686 54.01 56.60 -30.72
N GLU A 687 55.33 56.48 -30.75
CA GLU A 687 56.27 57.46 -30.20
C GLU A 687 56.19 58.81 -30.93
N VAL A 688 56.20 59.92 -30.16
CA VAL A 688 56.22 61.30 -30.68
C VAL A 688 57.66 61.76 -30.85
N MET A 689 57.99 62.27 -32.04
CA MET A 689 59.34 62.75 -32.41
C MET A 689 59.29 64.21 -32.88
N ALA A 690 60.24 65.03 -32.42
CA ALA A 690 60.36 66.44 -32.83
C ALA A 690 61.74 66.71 -33.45
N GLY A 691 61.78 67.48 -34.54
CA GLY A 691 63.02 67.83 -35.24
C GLY A 691 62.79 68.50 -36.60
N ASP A 692 63.87 68.71 -37.36
CA ASP A 692 63.82 69.02 -38.79
C ASP A 692 63.94 67.71 -39.59
N PHE A 693 63.00 67.48 -40.51
CA PHE A 693 62.84 66.22 -41.24
C PHE A 693 62.92 66.39 -42.77
N THR A 694 63.50 67.51 -43.24
CA THR A 694 63.63 67.81 -44.68
C THR A 694 64.78 67.06 -45.38
N GLY A 695 64.64 65.75 -45.61
CA GLY A 695 65.58 65.01 -46.47
C GLY A 695 65.45 63.48 -46.50
N ILE A 696 65.40 62.91 -47.70
CA ILE A 696 65.29 61.45 -47.91
C ILE A 696 66.68 60.80 -47.81
N GLY A 697 67.06 60.31 -46.63
CA GLY A 697 68.20 59.40 -46.47
C GLY A 697 68.90 59.42 -45.12
N ARG A 698 68.86 58.27 -44.40
CA ARG A 698 69.52 57.98 -43.11
C ARG A 698 69.05 58.82 -41.90
N ARG A 699 68.18 58.24 -41.07
CA ARG A 699 67.86 58.73 -39.72
C ARG A 699 69.12 58.80 -38.84
N ARG A 700 69.70 59.99 -38.67
CA ARG A 700 70.66 60.28 -37.59
C ARG A 700 69.90 60.79 -36.37
N ARG A 701 70.22 60.30 -35.17
CA ARG A 701 69.75 60.92 -33.92
C ARG A 701 70.47 62.26 -33.77
N PHE A 702 69.79 63.36 -34.06
CA PHE A 702 70.32 64.69 -33.76
C PHE A 702 70.25 64.92 -32.25
N LYS A 703 71.40 65.23 -31.65
CA LYS A 703 71.45 65.78 -30.29
C LYS A 703 71.04 67.25 -30.41
N VAL A 704 69.78 67.57 -30.14
CA VAL A 704 69.26 68.95 -30.24
C VAL A 704 70.12 69.85 -29.36
N ARG A 705 70.67 70.91 -29.95
CA ARG A 705 71.46 71.93 -29.25
C ARG A 705 70.49 72.79 -28.45
N ARG A 706 70.49 72.64 -27.12
CA ARG A 706 69.60 73.38 -26.21
C ARG A 706 69.72 74.90 -26.43
N PRO A 707 68.62 75.62 -26.72
CA PRO A 707 68.46 77.02 -26.34
C PRO A 707 68.36 77.11 -24.81
N ALA A 708 68.58 78.30 -24.25
CA ALA A 708 68.30 78.57 -22.84
C ALA A 708 66.83 79.02 -22.71
N GLY A 709 65.99 78.16 -22.12
CA GLY A 709 64.56 78.38 -21.89
C GLY A 709 63.86 77.06 -21.55
N GLU A 710 63.07 77.02 -20.48
CA GLU A 710 62.34 75.81 -20.03
C GLU A 710 60.84 75.96 -20.28
N ALA A 711 60.37 75.61 -21.48
CA ALA A 711 58.94 75.67 -21.80
C ALA A 711 58.21 74.33 -21.70
N ARG A 712 56.91 74.35 -21.30
CA ARG A 712 56.01 73.18 -21.20
C ARG A 712 54.53 73.56 -21.47
N PRO A 713 53.73 72.72 -22.17
CA PRO A 713 52.31 72.98 -22.38
C PRO A 713 51.37 72.38 -21.29
N VAL A 714 50.20 73.00 -21.07
CA VAL A 714 49.15 72.64 -20.08
C VAL A 714 47.75 72.61 -20.73
N ALA A 715 46.81 71.82 -20.18
CA ALA A 715 45.46 71.51 -20.72
C ALA A 715 44.29 72.36 -20.16
N ASP A 716 43.05 72.14 -20.66
CA ASP A 716 41.83 72.98 -20.46
C ASP A 716 40.72 72.35 -19.55
N LEU A 717 39.67 73.11 -19.24
CA LEU A 717 38.78 73.02 -18.07
C LEU A 717 37.29 72.56 -18.39
N LEU A 718 36.46 72.00 -17.44
CA LEU A 718 34.93 71.74 -17.51
C LEU A 718 33.85 72.42 -16.50
N LYS A 719 33.18 73.61 -16.68
CA LYS A 719 32.38 74.46 -15.66
C LYS A 719 30.90 74.01 -15.52
N ASP A 720 30.34 74.22 -14.32
CA ASP A 720 29.01 74.83 -14.02
C ASP A 720 28.96 75.24 -12.53
N ARG A 721 28.25 76.32 -12.14
CA ARG A 721 28.17 76.85 -10.76
C ARG A 721 26.85 76.56 -10.04
N ILE A 722 25.73 76.45 -10.75
CA ILE A 722 24.41 76.19 -10.12
C ILE A 722 24.34 74.74 -9.59
N ALA A 723 25.08 73.82 -10.21
CA ALA A 723 25.27 72.47 -9.71
C ALA A 723 26.03 72.45 -8.36
N LEU A 724 27.10 73.23 -8.22
CA LEU A 724 27.94 73.27 -7.01
C LEU A 724 27.17 73.73 -5.78
N ASP A 725 26.41 74.82 -5.88
CA ASP A 725 25.66 75.38 -4.74
C ASP A 725 24.57 74.40 -4.25
N LYS A 726 23.89 73.71 -5.17
CA LYS A 726 22.88 72.68 -4.84
C LYS A 726 23.46 71.44 -4.20
N TYR A 727 24.64 70.99 -4.63
CA TYR A 727 25.35 69.90 -3.96
C TYR A 727 25.80 70.31 -2.55
N SER A 728 26.31 71.53 -2.38
CA SER A 728 26.72 72.03 -1.06
C SER A 728 25.55 72.07 -0.07
N GLU A 729 24.40 72.66 -0.45
CA GLU A 729 23.26 72.80 0.47
C GLU A 729 22.62 71.44 0.82
N ALA A 730 22.55 70.52 -0.15
CA ALA A 730 22.06 69.17 0.08
C ALA A 730 23.01 68.38 1.02
N PHE A 731 24.32 68.47 0.80
CA PHE A 731 25.31 67.75 1.60
C PHE A 731 25.30 68.21 3.06
N THR A 732 25.21 69.52 3.32
CA THR A 732 25.12 70.05 4.69
C THR A 732 23.88 69.54 5.44
N LYS A 733 22.70 69.55 4.79
CA LYS A 733 21.44 69.04 5.40
C LYS A 733 21.45 67.53 5.64
N THR A 734 22.19 66.77 4.84
CA THR A 734 22.30 65.30 4.99
C THR A 734 23.32 64.92 6.07
N VAL A 735 24.39 65.70 6.27
CA VAL A 735 25.38 65.44 7.33
C VAL A 735 24.79 65.60 8.74
N ASP A 736 23.99 66.63 9.00
CA ASP A 736 23.37 66.84 10.32
C ASP A 736 22.48 65.65 10.75
N LEU A 737 21.75 65.05 9.81
CA LEU A 737 20.86 63.90 10.04
C LEU A 737 21.59 62.55 10.16
N LEU A 738 22.82 62.42 9.64
CA LEU A 738 23.63 61.21 9.68
C LEU A 738 24.55 61.11 10.91
N SER A 739 24.36 61.98 11.91
CA SER A 739 25.10 62.01 13.18
C SER A 739 24.94 60.76 14.07
N ILE A 740 24.17 59.75 13.62
CA ILE A 740 24.07 58.43 14.25
C ILE A 740 24.56 57.39 13.25
N ASN A 741 25.73 56.80 13.54
CA ASN A 741 26.49 55.82 12.74
C ASN A 741 27.18 56.38 11.49
N GLN A 742 28.35 56.99 11.69
CA GLN A 742 29.40 56.99 10.68
C GLN A 742 29.75 55.55 10.30
N VAL A 743 29.49 55.18 9.05
CA VAL A 743 30.18 54.09 8.36
C VAL A 743 30.56 54.60 6.97
N ASP A 744 31.81 55.03 6.82
CA ASP A 744 32.40 55.18 5.49
C ASP A 744 32.39 53.81 4.80
N ARG A 745 31.51 53.68 3.80
CA ARG A 745 31.56 52.59 2.82
C ARG A 745 31.38 53.20 1.44
N ALA A 746 32.43 53.09 0.64
CA ALA A 746 32.29 53.20 -0.81
C ALA A 746 31.19 52.24 -1.27
N LEU A 747 30.32 52.69 -2.17
CA LEU A 747 29.28 51.86 -2.76
C LEU A 747 29.95 50.82 -3.68
N GLU A 748 30.22 49.65 -3.12
CA GLU A 748 30.79 48.53 -3.86
C GLU A 748 29.71 47.84 -4.69
N ILE A 749 30.03 47.59 -5.96
CA ILE A 749 29.18 46.84 -6.89
C ILE A 749 29.19 45.37 -6.44
N VAL A 750 28.02 44.83 -6.11
CA VAL A 750 27.86 43.41 -5.76
C VAL A 750 27.44 42.63 -7.01
N PRO A 751 28.32 41.81 -7.62
CA PRO A 751 27.97 41.06 -8.82
C PRO A 751 26.96 39.94 -8.52
N PHE A 752 26.15 39.59 -9.52
CA PHE A 752 25.21 38.46 -9.45
C PHE A 752 25.69 37.30 -10.33
N ASP A 753 25.85 36.12 -9.73
CA ASP A 753 26.16 34.90 -10.48
C ASP A 753 24.93 34.38 -11.23
N LEU A 754 24.72 34.94 -12.43
CA LEU A 754 23.70 34.48 -13.38
C LEU A 754 23.88 33.00 -13.73
N ALA A 755 25.11 32.50 -13.84
CA ALA A 755 25.40 31.16 -14.33
C ALA A 755 25.07 30.11 -13.27
N GLY A 756 25.50 30.31 -12.02
CA GLY A 756 25.13 29.47 -10.89
C GLY A 756 23.63 29.53 -10.58
N ALA A 757 23.00 30.71 -10.64
CA ALA A 757 21.56 30.84 -10.45
C ALA A 757 20.75 30.12 -11.56
N ALA A 758 21.20 30.22 -12.82
CA ALA A 758 20.60 29.49 -13.94
C ALA A 758 20.79 27.97 -13.81
N SER A 759 21.98 27.52 -13.42
CA SER A 759 22.29 26.11 -13.15
C SER A 759 21.44 25.54 -12.01
N ALA A 760 21.39 26.22 -10.86
CA ALA A 760 20.55 25.85 -9.72
C ALA A 760 19.06 25.77 -10.11
N THR A 761 18.59 26.71 -10.95
CA THR A 761 17.24 26.68 -11.50
C THR A 761 17.02 25.46 -12.39
N ALA A 762 17.91 25.19 -13.35
CA ALA A 762 17.82 24.02 -14.25
C ALA A 762 17.73 22.70 -13.46
N VAL A 763 18.55 22.54 -12.42
CA VAL A 763 18.56 21.36 -11.54
C VAL A 763 17.27 21.23 -10.73
N LYS A 764 16.66 22.34 -10.30
CA LYS A 764 15.41 22.34 -9.51
C LYS A 764 14.15 22.16 -10.36
N ILE A 765 14.18 22.48 -11.65
CA ILE A 765 13.06 22.25 -12.59
C ILE A 765 13.19 20.96 -13.42
N ASP A 766 14.16 20.09 -13.12
CA ASP A 766 14.34 18.81 -13.82
C ASP A 766 13.07 17.94 -13.71
N PRO A 767 12.42 17.56 -14.83
CA PRO A 767 11.26 16.67 -14.85
C PRO A 767 11.52 15.34 -14.13
N ARG A 768 12.74 14.81 -14.22
CA ARG A 768 13.15 13.54 -13.59
C ARG A 768 13.21 13.62 -12.07
N ARG A 769 13.16 14.83 -11.49
CA ARG A 769 13.10 15.08 -10.04
C ARG A 769 11.72 15.57 -9.61
N THR A 770 11.15 16.50 -10.38
CA THR A 770 9.89 17.16 -10.04
C THR A 770 8.66 16.26 -10.24
N ILE A 771 8.65 15.39 -11.25
CA ILE A 771 7.51 14.49 -11.51
C ILE A 771 7.43 13.36 -10.48
N PRO A 772 8.52 12.62 -10.16
CA PRO A 772 8.48 11.64 -9.06
C PRO A 772 8.10 12.27 -7.72
N GLY A 773 8.64 13.45 -7.38
CA GLY A 773 8.26 14.18 -6.16
C GLY A 773 6.78 14.60 -6.13
N ARG A 774 6.19 15.00 -7.27
CA ARG A 774 4.76 15.27 -7.36
C ARG A 774 3.93 14.00 -7.24
N LEU A 775 4.36 12.92 -7.89
CA LEU A 775 3.68 11.64 -7.90
C LEU A 775 3.65 10.99 -6.50
N ALA A 776 4.75 11.12 -5.73
CA ALA A 776 4.82 10.73 -4.32
C ALA A 776 3.70 11.37 -3.49
N SER A 777 3.42 12.67 -3.71
CA SER A 777 2.34 13.40 -3.02
C SER A 777 0.92 13.11 -3.52
N MET A 778 0.76 12.31 -4.58
CA MET A 778 -0.53 11.99 -5.20
C MET A 778 -0.91 10.51 -5.05
N ILE A 779 0.06 9.62 -4.91
CA ILE A 779 -0.17 8.17 -4.75
C ILE A 779 0.52 7.71 -3.48
N GLN A 780 -0.27 7.20 -2.54
CA GLN A 780 0.19 6.54 -1.33
C GLN A 780 -0.29 5.09 -1.32
N ILE A 781 0.56 4.18 -0.87
CA ILE A 781 0.28 2.74 -0.75
C ILE A 781 0.45 2.38 0.73
N GLY A 782 -0.60 1.85 1.36
CA GLY A 782 -0.57 1.54 2.80
C GLY A 782 -0.30 2.74 3.71
N GLY A 783 -0.63 3.97 3.26
CA GLY A 783 -0.31 5.22 3.97
C GLY A 783 1.14 5.71 3.81
N VAL A 784 1.94 5.04 2.98
CA VAL A 784 3.34 5.41 2.68
C VAL A 784 3.45 5.98 1.26
N ASP A 785 4.27 7.00 1.07
CA ASP A 785 4.53 7.63 -0.24
C ASP A 785 5.12 6.61 -1.24
N LEU A 786 4.71 6.68 -2.50
CA LEU A 786 5.07 5.72 -3.58
C LEU A 786 6.58 5.39 -3.72
N PHE A 787 7.47 6.29 -3.30
CA PHE A 787 8.93 6.14 -3.40
C PHE A 787 9.65 6.06 -2.04
N ALA A 788 8.92 6.09 -0.92
CA ALA A 788 9.48 5.80 0.38
C ALA A 788 9.59 4.27 0.52
N GLY A 789 10.82 3.78 0.73
CA GLY A 789 11.10 2.35 0.75
C GLY A 789 10.41 1.63 1.90
N VAL A 790 9.27 1.00 1.62
CA VAL A 790 8.64 0.04 2.53
C VAL A 790 9.50 -1.22 2.57
N GLY A 791 9.77 -1.74 3.75
CA GLY A 791 10.58 -2.94 3.94
C GLY A 791 10.05 -4.13 3.12
N GLY A 792 10.83 -4.60 2.16
CA GLY A 792 10.66 -5.89 1.48
C GLY A 792 9.71 -5.96 0.27
N ALA A 793 8.70 -5.09 0.14
CA ALA A 793 7.58 -5.35 -0.79
C ALA A 793 7.57 -4.53 -2.10
N ILE A 794 8.09 -3.30 -2.14
CA ILE A 794 7.94 -2.40 -3.30
C ILE A 794 9.29 -1.77 -3.69
N SER A 795 9.89 -2.27 -4.77
CA SER A 795 11.06 -1.68 -5.42
C SER A 795 10.68 -1.27 -6.86
N ILE A 796 10.21 -0.02 -7.01
CA ILE A 796 9.94 0.55 -8.33
C ILE A 796 11.29 0.97 -8.92
N LEU A 797 11.67 0.38 -10.05
CA LEU A 797 12.86 0.77 -10.82
C LEU A 797 12.78 2.26 -11.22
N PRO A 798 13.91 2.93 -11.50
CA PRO A 798 13.93 4.36 -11.83
C PRO A 798 13.17 4.72 -13.13
N THR A 799 12.83 3.73 -13.95
CA THR A 799 11.72 3.82 -14.91
C THR A 799 10.41 3.50 -14.18
N ILE A 800 9.52 4.49 -14.05
CA ILE A 800 8.18 4.37 -13.44
C ILE A 800 7.40 3.25 -14.16
N ASP A 801 7.53 2.00 -13.70
CA ASP A 801 6.89 0.85 -14.34
C ASP A 801 5.38 0.81 -13.98
N ARG A 802 4.59 -0.06 -14.60
CA ARG A 802 3.19 -0.25 -14.17
C ARG A 802 3.19 -0.73 -12.72
N ILE A 803 2.17 -0.39 -11.95
CA ILE A 803 1.97 -1.02 -10.63
C ILE A 803 1.80 -2.51 -10.90
N MET A 804 2.67 -3.34 -10.32
CA MET A 804 2.48 -4.80 -10.31
C MET A 804 1.32 -5.10 -9.36
N CYS A 805 0.10 -4.92 -9.86
CA CYS A 805 -1.10 -5.38 -9.18
C CYS A 805 -1.52 -6.71 -9.80
N ALA A 806 -1.18 -7.80 -9.11
CA ALA A 806 -1.91 -9.04 -9.28
C ALA A 806 -3.26 -8.90 -8.55
N PRO A 807 -4.38 -9.39 -9.10
CA PRO A 807 -5.51 -9.78 -8.27
C PRO A 807 -5.09 -10.96 -7.38
N GLU A 808 -5.66 -11.09 -6.19
CA GLU A 808 -5.46 -12.25 -5.33
C GLU A 808 -6.66 -13.19 -5.45
N LEU A 809 -6.40 -14.46 -5.75
CA LEU A 809 -7.41 -15.50 -5.89
C LEU A 809 -7.15 -16.54 -4.79
N PRO A 810 -7.81 -16.40 -3.62
CA PRO A 810 -7.58 -17.26 -2.46
C PRO A 810 -8.22 -18.65 -2.59
N GLU A 811 -9.02 -18.90 -3.63
CA GLU A 811 -9.66 -20.21 -3.84
C GLU A 811 -8.61 -21.32 -3.98
N PRO A 812 -8.67 -22.40 -3.16
CA PRO A 812 -7.65 -23.45 -3.16
C PRO A 812 -7.69 -24.26 -4.45
N ALA A 813 -6.59 -24.24 -5.19
CA ALA A 813 -6.54 -24.72 -6.57
C ALA A 813 -6.78 -26.23 -6.73
N TYR A 814 -6.55 -27.05 -5.68
CA TYR A 814 -6.86 -28.48 -5.69
C TYR A 814 -8.35 -28.73 -6.02
N SER A 815 -9.24 -27.85 -5.54
CA SER A 815 -10.68 -28.06 -5.63
C SER A 815 -11.19 -27.96 -7.07
N ARG A 816 -10.59 -27.08 -7.88
CA ARG A 816 -10.88 -26.94 -9.32
C ARG A 816 -10.25 -28.08 -10.11
N LEU A 817 -9.04 -28.50 -9.77
CA LEU A 817 -8.37 -29.66 -10.38
C LEU A 817 -9.18 -30.95 -10.16
N ALA A 818 -9.56 -31.26 -8.92
CA ALA A 818 -10.29 -32.49 -8.59
C ALA A 818 -11.70 -32.54 -9.21
N LYS A 819 -12.35 -31.38 -9.40
CA LYS A 819 -13.62 -31.25 -10.14
C LYS A 819 -13.46 -31.37 -11.66
N PHE A 820 -12.30 -31.00 -12.21
CA PHE A 820 -12.01 -31.05 -13.64
C PHE A 820 -11.59 -32.46 -14.07
N ASP A 821 -10.61 -33.06 -13.37
CA ASP A 821 -10.19 -34.45 -13.55
C ASP A 821 -9.63 -35.02 -12.24
N SER A 822 -10.45 -35.82 -11.55
CA SER A 822 -10.06 -36.51 -10.32
C SER A 822 -8.98 -37.58 -10.53
N ARG A 823 -8.86 -38.15 -11.74
CA ARG A 823 -7.80 -39.10 -12.11
C ARG A 823 -6.48 -38.40 -12.42
N ALA A 824 -6.50 -37.13 -12.79
CA ALA A 824 -5.28 -36.33 -12.88
C ALA A 824 -4.82 -35.80 -11.50
N PHE A 825 -5.77 -35.53 -10.59
CA PHE A 825 -5.46 -35.21 -9.19
C PHE A 825 -4.81 -36.39 -8.45
N LEU A 826 -5.46 -37.56 -8.49
CA LEU A 826 -4.98 -38.82 -7.92
C LEU A 826 -5.12 -39.96 -8.94
N PRO A 827 -4.08 -40.20 -9.77
CA PRO A 827 -4.05 -41.33 -10.67
C PRO A 827 -4.27 -42.67 -9.95
N GLY A 828 -4.98 -43.60 -10.58
CA GLY A 828 -5.21 -44.92 -9.98
C GLY A 828 -6.15 -44.93 -8.76
N ILE A 829 -6.90 -43.86 -8.48
CA ILE A 829 -7.90 -43.80 -7.40
C ILE A 829 -8.91 -44.96 -7.42
N ASP A 830 -9.23 -45.46 -8.62
CA ASP A 830 -10.13 -46.60 -8.84
C ASP A 830 -9.59 -47.92 -8.20
N ALA A 831 -8.30 -48.00 -7.87
CA ALA A 831 -7.71 -49.13 -7.14
C ALA A 831 -7.95 -49.08 -5.62
N ILE A 832 -8.38 -47.94 -5.06
CA ILE A 832 -8.74 -47.79 -3.65
C ILE A 832 -10.20 -48.25 -3.49
N PRO A 833 -10.49 -49.31 -2.73
CA PRO A 833 -11.86 -49.84 -2.63
C PRO A 833 -12.79 -48.92 -1.83
N GLN A 834 -14.10 -49.17 -1.97
CA GLN A 834 -15.13 -48.50 -1.16
C GLN A 834 -14.96 -48.80 0.33
N ASN A 835 -15.25 -47.83 1.19
CA ASN A 835 -15.09 -47.90 2.65
C ASN A 835 -13.64 -48.28 3.05
N ALA A 836 -12.67 -47.53 2.54
CA ALA A 836 -11.24 -47.74 2.76
C ALA A 836 -10.54 -46.53 3.40
N LEU A 837 -9.49 -46.84 4.16
CA LEU A 837 -8.55 -45.88 4.72
C LEU A 837 -7.15 -46.18 4.19
N THR A 838 -6.40 -45.17 3.73
CA THR A 838 -5.02 -45.37 3.27
C THR A 838 -4.15 -44.13 3.50
N LEU A 839 -2.83 -44.29 3.42
CA LEU A 839 -1.87 -43.19 3.52
C LEU A 839 -1.21 -42.92 2.17
N LEU A 840 -1.23 -41.65 1.79
CA LEU A 840 -0.58 -41.06 0.63
C LEU A 840 0.41 -39.99 1.11
N GLU A 841 1.15 -39.41 0.18
CA GLU A 841 1.96 -38.20 0.38
C GLU A 841 1.58 -37.13 -0.65
N THR A 842 1.74 -35.86 -0.26
CA THR A 842 1.66 -34.75 -1.21
C THR A 842 2.85 -34.79 -2.17
N ASN A 843 2.66 -34.28 -3.39
CA ASN A 843 3.73 -34.13 -4.37
C ASN A 843 4.07 -32.64 -4.60
N PRO A 844 5.01 -32.06 -3.83
CA PRO A 844 5.43 -30.67 -4.01
C PRO A 844 5.89 -30.32 -5.43
N ARG A 845 6.48 -31.27 -6.17
CA ARG A 845 6.95 -31.07 -7.55
C ARG A 845 5.78 -30.89 -8.52
N PHE A 846 4.75 -31.74 -8.43
CA PHE A 846 3.52 -31.57 -9.21
C PHE A 846 2.81 -30.26 -8.82
N ILE A 847 2.69 -29.98 -7.52
CA ILE A 847 2.00 -28.78 -7.02
C ILE A 847 2.70 -27.50 -7.52
N GLU A 848 4.03 -27.41 -7.42
CA GLU A 848 4.78 -26.25 -7.92
C GLU A 848 4.63 -26.12 -9.46
N ALA A 849 4.68 -27.23 -10.19
CA ALA A 849 4.49 -27.24 -11.64
C ALA A 849 3.09 -26.74 -12.05
N TYR A 850 2.06 -27.30 -11.42
CA TYR A 850 0.67 -26.96 -11.63
C TYR A 850 0.43 -25.48 -11.32
N MET A 851 0.90 -24.99 -10.16
CA MET A 851 0.73 -23.59 -9.76
C MET A 851 1.47 -22.62 -10.70
N ILE A 852 2.64 -22.99 -11.23
CA ILE A 852 3.32 -22.17 -12.26
C ILE A 852 2.49 -22.10 -13.55
N GLY A 853 1.91 -23.22 -14.00
CA GLY A 853 1.02 -23.27 -15.17
C GLY A 853 -0.26 -22.46 -15.00
N LEU A 854 -0.93 -22.63 -13.85
CA LEU A 854 -2.15 -21.92 -13.45
C LEU A 854 -1.94 -20.41 -13.51
N ASN A 855 -0.88 -19.91 -12.87
CA ASN A 855 -0.53 -18.49 -12.89
C ASN A 855 -0.05 -18.00 -14.27
N HIS A 856 0.61 -18.85 -15.07
CA HIS A 856 1.04 -18.46 -16.43
C HIS A 856 -0.16 -18.24 -17.36
N GLU A 857 -1.13 -19.17 -17.38
CA GLU A 857 -2.34 -19.02 -18.19
C GLU A 857 -3.23 -17.89 -17.65
N MET A 858 -3.38 -17.75 -16.33
CA MET A 858 -4.13 -16.62 -15.76
C MET A 858 -3.51 -15.27 -16.13
N ASN A 859 -2.18 -15.12 -16.06
CA ASN A 859 -1.51 -13.89 -16.51
C ASN A 859 -1.61 -13.65 -18.02
N ARG A 860 -1.77 -14.71 -18.82
CA ARG A 860 -2.06 -14.60 -20.26
C ARG A 860 -3.49 -14.11 -20.50
N GLU A 861 -4.47 -14.64 -19.79
CA GLU A 861 -5.88 -14.21 -19.89
C GLU A 861 -6.09 -12.79 -19.35
N LEU A 862 -5.44 -12.42 -18.23
CA LEU A 862 -5.43 -11.05 -17.72
C LEU A 862 -4.90 -10.06 -18.77
N LEU A 863 -3.80 -10.40 -19.47
CA LEU A 863 -3.30 -9.56 -20.56
C LEU A 863 -4.30 -9.49 -21.73
N TRP A 864 -4.86 -10.62 -22.15
CA TRP A 864 -5.83 -10.72 -23.24
C TRP A 864 -7.08 -9.86 -22.98
N ARG A 865 -7.62 -9.92 -21.75
CA ARG A 865 -8.74 -9.10 -21.26
C ARG A 865 -8.37 -7.63 -20.97
N SER A 866 -7.14 -7.21 -21.28
CA SER A 866 -6.62 -5.86 -21.00
C SER A 866 -6.67 -5.45 -19.52
N TYR A 867 -6.60 -6.41 -18.60
CA TYR A 867 -6.42 -6.16 -17.17
C TYR A 867 -5.07 -5.43 -16.93
N PRO A 868 -4.97 -4.51 -15.95
CA PRO A 868 -3.76 -3.72 -15.72
C PRO A 868 -2.62 -4.51 -15.03
N THR A 869 -2.17 -5.61 -15.64
CA THR A 869 -1.05 -6.44 -15.19
C THR A 869 0.24 -6.16 -15.98
N ASP A 870 1.36 -6.60 -15.44
CA ASP A 870 2.67 -6.75 -16.10
C ASP A 870 3.08 -8.23 -16.28
N GLN A 871 2.15 -9.15 -16.01
CA GLN A 871 2.28 -10.60 -16.08
C GLN A 871 3.28 -11.26 -15.10
N ARG A 872 3.86 -10.51 -14.15
CA ARG A 872 4.72 -11.06 -13.07
C ARG A 872 3.97 -11.41 -11.79
N GLY A 873 2.71 -10.99 -11.70
CA GLY A 873 1.84 -11.31 -10.59
C GLY A 873 1.68 -12.82 -10.39
N THR A 874 1.30 -13.24 -9.18
CA THR A 874 0.98 -14.64 -8.90
C THR A 874 -0.41 -14.67 -8.26
N PRO A 875 -1.50 -14.58 -9.06
CA PRO A 875 -2.85 -14.53 -8.53
C PRO A 875 -3.25 -15.71 -7.66
N PHE A 876 -2.86 -16.92 -8.04
CA PHE A 876 -3.14 -18.14 -7.28
C PHE A 876 -1.91 -18.53 -6.46
N ARG A 877 -2.07 -18.54 -5.13
CA ARG A 877 -0.99 -18.91 -4.21
C ARG A 877 -1.31 -20.07 -3.28
N HIS A 878 -2.56 -20.50 -3.24
CA HIS A 878 -3.07 -21.60 -2.43
C HIS A 878 -3.41 -22.77 -3.37
N PHE A 879 -2.73 -23.89 -3.18
CA PHE A 879 -3.12 -25.16 -3.79
C PHE A 879 -4.03 -25.92 -2.84
N TRP A 880 -3.63 -26.05 -1.57
CA TRP A 880 -4.44 -26.61 -0.48
C TRP A 880 -5.16 -25.51 0.29
N ASP A 881 -6.19 -25.92 1.05
CA ASP A 881 -6.91 -25.05 1.98
C ASP A 881 -6.30 -25.22 3.38
N TRP A 882 -5.28 -24.40 3.69
CA TRP A 882 -4.52 -24.48 4.95
C TRP A 882 -5.25 -23.78 6.09
N ASP A 883 -5.31 -24.43 7.26
CA ASP A 883 -6.00 -23.92 8.46
C ASP A 883 -5.41 -22.60 9.01
N ASP A 884 -4.13 -22.33 8.74
CA ASP A 884 -3.47 -21.06 9.08
C ASP A 884 -3.62 -19.95 8.02
N GLY A 885 -4.25 -20.25 6.88
CA GLY A 885 -4.44 -19.31 5.76
C GLY A 885 -3.16 -18.93 5.02
N ASP A 886 -2.00 -19.56 5.32
CA ASP A 886 -0.74 -19.25 4.63
C ASP A 886 -0.69 -19.87 3.22
N PRO A 887 -0.06 -19.20 2.24
CA PRO A 887 0.03 -19.69 0.86
C PRO A 887 1.02 -20.84 0.68
N ASP A 888 0.66 -21.81 -0.17
CA ASP A 888 1.55 -22.89 -0.61
C ASP A 888 2.84 -22.40 -1.25
N ILE A 889 2.75 -21.32 -2.04
CA ILE A 889 3.90 -20.77 -2.79
C ILE A 889 4.14 -19.29 -2.52
N ALA A 890 5.42 -18.91 -2.57
CA ALA A 890 5.84 -17.52 -2.73
C ALA A 890 5.38 -16.95 -4.08
N GLN A 891 5.54 -15.63 -4.29
CA GLN A 891 5.35 -15.04 -5.62
C GLN A 891 6.38 -15.61 -6.60
N ILE A 892 5.96 -16.11 -7.76
CA ILE A 892 6.84 -16.91 -8.65
C ILE A 892 8.05 -16.10 -9.14
N HIS A 893 7.90 -14.78 -9.29
CA HIS A 893 9.01 -13.90 -9.69
C HIS A 893 10.10 -13.73 -8.62
N THR A 894 9.88 -14.20 -7.38
CA THR A 894 10.88 -14.22 -6.29
C THR A 894 11.50 -15.59 -6.05
N PHE A 895 11.13 -16.62 -6.83
CA PHE A 895 11.63 -17.98 -6.67
C PHE A 895 13.16 -18.04 -6.77
N ALA A 896 13.79 -18.64 -5.76
CA ALA A 896 15.22 -18.86 -5.70
C ALA A 896 15.68 -19.88 -6.76
N ASN A 897 17.00 -19.97 -7.00
CA ASN A 897 17.59 -20.96 -7.90
C ASN A 897 17.63 -22.39 -7.28
N LYS A 898 16.45 -22.92 -6.95
CA LYS A 898 16.21 -24.26 -6.41
C LYS A 898 15.58 -25.18 -7.48
N PRO A 899 15.67 -26.51 -7.34
CA PRO A 899 14.88 -27.46 -8.13
C PRO A 899 13.37 -27.25 -7.93
N LEU A 900 12.57 -27.77 -8.86
CA LEU A 900 11.11 -27.72 -8.78
C LEU A 900 10.61 -28.61 -7.62
N GLY A 901 9.64 -28.13 -6.87
CA GLY A 901 9.11 -28.75 -5.65
C GLY A 901 9.78 -28.27 -4.36
N HIS A 902 10.71 -27.31 -4.41
CA HIS A 902 11.42 -26.76 -3.25
C HIS A 902 11.04 -25.30 -2.91
N ASN A 903 10.11 -24.70 -3.67
CA ASN A 903 9.53 -23.38 -3.39
C ASN A 903 8.09 -23.48 -2.82
N THR A 904 7.52 -24.68 -2.77
CA THR A 904 6.24 -25.02 -2.12
C THR A 904 6.42 -25.42 -0.65
N ARG A 905 5.42 -25.12 0.20
CA ARG A 905 5.31 -25.60 1.59
C ARG A 905 5.44 -27.14 1.66
N GLY A 906 6.17 -27.66 2.64
CA GLY A 906 6.51 -29.09 2.75
C GLY A 906 7.54 -29.61 1.73
N GLY A 907 7.91 -28.81 0.72
CA GLY A 907 8.79 -29.22 -0.38
C GLY A 907 10.19 -29.70 0.01
N ALA A 908 10.78 -29.11 1.04
CA ALA A 908 12.14 -29.42 1.49
C ALA A 908 12.28 -30.78 2.20
N VAL A 909 11.18 -31.46 2.53
CA VAL A 909 11.17 -32.75 3.27
C VAL A 909 10.55 -33.91 2.48
N GLY A 910 10.29 -33.72 1.18
CA GLY A 910 9.77 -34.76 0.29
C GLY A 910 8.24 -34.83 0.18
N GLY A 911 7.51 -33.99 0.92
CA GLY A 911 6.05 -34.00 0.96
C GLY A 911 5.51 -34.27 2.36
N ASN A 912 4.22 -34.01 2.54
CA ASN A 912 3.49 -34.23 3.79
C ASN A 912 2.62 -35.49 3.65
N LEU A 913 2.49 -36.29 4.72
CA LEU A 913 1.58 -37.42 4.74
C LEU A 913 0.12 -36.96 4.70
N VAL A 914 -0.69 -37.71 3.96
CA VAL A 914 -2.12 -37.47 3.76
C VAL A 914 -2.89 -38.75 4.06
N LEU A 915 -3.81 -38.69 5.03
CA LEU A 915 -4.81 -39.73 5.22
C LEU A 915 -5.90 -39.55 4.17
N LEU A 916 -6.11 -40.55 3.32
CA LEU A 916 -7.25 -40.60 2.42
C LEU A 916 -8.31 -41.57 2.97
N VAL A 917 -9.54 -41.10 2.99
CA VAL A 917 -10.75 -41.84 3.35
C VAL A 917 -11.65 -41.90 2.13
N ARG A 918 -11.99 -43.11 1.69
CA ARG A 918 -12.98 -43.35 0.64
C ARG A 918 -14.19 -44.03 1.24
N GLY A 919 -15.32 -43.33 1.38
CA GLY A 919 -16.55 -43.90 1.94
C GLY A 919 -17.51 -42.87 2.53
N ASN A 920 -18.70 -43.34 2.93
CA ASN A 920 -19.80 -42.46 3.32
C ASN A 920 -19.63 -41.73 4.67
N LEU A 921 -18.66 -42.13 5.52
CA LEU A 921 -18.47 -41.55 6.85
C LEU A 921 -18.29 -40.02 6.80
N LEU A 922 -17.26 -39.54 6.11
CA LEU A 922 -16.96 -38.10 6.07
C LEU A 922 -17.91 -37.32 5.15
N ARG A 923 -18.67 -38.01 4.30
CA ARG A 923 -19.76 -37.40 3.51
C ARG A 923 -20.98 -37.06 4.38
N ARG A 924 -21.36 -37.96 5.30
CA ARG A 924 -22.48 -37.75 6.25
C ARG A 924 -22.04 -36.93 7.48
N TYR A 925 -20.78 -37.03 7.86
CA TYR A 925 -20.17 -36.32 9.00
C TYR A 925 -19.00 -35.43 8.56
N PRO A 926 -19.25 -34.37 7.76
CA PRO A 926 -18.19 -33.48 7.28
C PRO A 926 -17.47 -32.74 8.41
N ASN A 927 -18.13 -32.55 9.56
CA ASN A 927 -17.57 -31.91 10.74
C ASN A 927 -16.66 -32.85 11.58
N SER A 928 -16.37 -34.07 11.15
CA SER A 928 -15.52 -35.00 11.91
C SER A 928 -14.12 -34.42 12.15
N THR A 929 -13.62 -34.52 13.37
CA THR A 929 -12.22 -34.15 13.65
C THR A 929 -11.30 -35.26 13.17
N ILE A 930 -10.21 -34.88 12.50
CA ILE A 930 -9.22 -35.82 11.96
C ILE A 930 -7.83 -35.38 12.45
N SER A 931 -7.14 -36.28 13.14
CA SER A 931 -5.86 -36.00 13.82
C SER A 931 -4.87 -37.16 13.69
N ALA A 932 -3.58 -36.86 13.85
CA ALA A 932 -2.52 -37.84 14.00
C ALA A 932 -2.04 -37.84 15.45
N TRP A 933 -2.07 -39.00 16.11
CA TRP A 933 -1.79 -39.15 17.54
C TRP A 933 -0.63 -40.12 17.74
N ARG A 934 0.40 -39.69 18.47
CA ARG A 934 1.63 -40.45 18.70
C ARG A 934 1.35 -41.76 19.42
N ALA A 935 1.94 -42.85 18.91
CA ALA A 935 1.85 -44.15 19.57
C ALA A 935 2.91 -44.29 20.68
N VAL A 936 2.63 -45.17 21.65
CA VAL A 936 3.61 -45.68 22.62
C VAL A 936 3.58 -47.20 22.65
N PRO A 937 4.68 -47.87 23.06
CA PRO A 937 4.70 -49.32 23.24
C PRO A 937 3.66 -49.78 24.28
N GLY A 938 2.83 -50.74 23.93
CA GLY A 938 1.92 -51.45 24.84
C GLY A 938 2.22 -52.94 24.89
N ASN A 939 1.34 -53.71 25.57
CA ASN A 939 1.49 -55.16 25.73
C ASN A 939 1.27 -55.91 24.40
N GLY A 940 2.31 -55.98 23.56
CA GLY A 940 2.32 -56.69 22.29
C GLY A 940 1.74 -55.92 21.09
N ARG A 941 1.20 -54.71 21.29
CA ARG A 941 0.74 -53.79 20.23
C ARG A 941 0.99 -52.33 20.65
N PRO A 942 1.22 -51.40 19.70
CA PRO A 942 1.21 -49.97 20.01
C PRO A 942 -0.16 -49.53 20.54
N ILE A 943 -0.17 -48.51 21.40
CA ILE A 943 -1.39 -47.86 21.91
C ILE A 943 -1.27 -46.33 21.75
N LEU A 944 -2.41 -45.63 21.74
CA LEU A 944 -2.43 -44.16 21.79
C LEU A 944 -1.70 -43.67 23.04
N LYS A 945 -0.84 -42.66 22.93
CA LYS A 945 -0.18 -42.04 24.08
C LYS A 945 -1.24 -41.44 25.03
N PRO A 946 -1.36 -41.88 26.29
CA PRO A 946 -2.25 -41.25 27.25
C PRO A 946 -1.72 -39.85 27.59
N ASN A 947 -2.64 -38.89 27.75
CA ASN A 947 -2.34 -37.47 28.02
C ASN A 947 -1.30 -36.89 27.03
N PRO A 948 -1.63 -36.79 25.72
CA PRO A 948 -0.73 -36.26 24.72
C PRO A 948 -0.39 -34.78 25.01
N THR A 949 0.86 -34.39 24.74
CA THR A 949 1.21 -32.97 24.60
C THR A 949 0.81 -32.47 23.20
N ALA A 950 0.89 -31.16 22.96
CA ALA A 950 0.67 -30.59 21.62
C ALA A 950 1.63 -31.14 20.54
N ALA A 951 2.76 -31.75 20.92
CA ALA A 951 3.68 -32.43 19.99
C ALA A 951 3.33 -33.92 19.77
N ASP A 952 2.40 -34.48 20.56
CA ASP A 952 1.92 -35.87 20.43
C ASP A 952 0.53 -35.96 19.77
N TYR A 953 -0.16 -34.83 19.58
CA TYR A 953 -1.45 -34.71 18.90
C TYR A 953 -1.33 -33.63 17.83
N LEU A 954 -1.34 -34.04 16.56
CA LEU A 954 -1.24 -33.14 15.41
C LEU A 954 -2.60 -33.09 14.71
N PRO A 955 -3.31 -31.94 14.70
CA PRO A 955 -4.48 -31.77 13.84
C PRO A 955 -4.09 -31.82 12.36
N ALA A 956 -5.08 -32.02 11.49
CA ALA A 956 -4.88 -31.85 10.06
C ALA A 956 -4.50 -30.39 9.74
N MET A 957 -3.46 -30.19 8.92
CA MET A 957 -3.02 -28.85 8.47
C MET A 957 -3.89 -28.30 7.33
N PHE A 958 -4.50 -29.21 6.57
CA PHE A 958 -5.48 -28.94 5.53
C PHE A 958 -6.43 -30.14 5.44
N PHE A 959 -7.68 -29.88 5.08
CA PHE A 959 -8.70 -30.90 4.82
C PHE A 959 -9.34 -30.62 3.46
N GLY A 960 -9.72 -31.68 2.75
CA GLY A 960 -10.38 -31.55 1.46
C GLY A 960 -11.09 -32.83 1.04
N GLY A 961 -11.83 -32.74 -0.06
CA GLY A 961 -12.54 -33.87 -0.62
C GLY A 961 -13.10 -33.57 -2.01
N PHE A 962 -13.61 -34.61 -2.66
CA PHE A 962 -14.29 -34.53 -3.96
C PHE A 962 -15.27 -35.70 -4.13
N GLU A 963 -16.29 -35.47 -4.93
CA GLU A 963 -17.35 -36.44 -5.19
C GLU A 963 -16.81 -37.72 -5.88
N PRO A 964 -17.44 -38.89 -5.64
CA PRO A 964 -18.67 -39.07 -4.88
C PRO A 964 -18.48 -39.28 -3.37
N ASP A 965 -17.28 -39.63 -2.92
CA ASP A 965 -17.07 -40.17 -1.56
C ASP A 965 -15.63 -40.07 -1.03
N VAL A 966 -14.79 -39.21 -1.62
CA VAL A 966 -13.36 -39.13 -1.28
C VAL A 966 -13.09 -37.91 -0.40
N SER A 967 -12.45 -38.13 0.73
CA SER A 967 -12.00 -37.09 1.66
C SER A 967 -10.56 -37.34 2.06
N PHE A 968 -9.80 -36.29 2.33
CA PHE A 968 -8.39 -36.39 2.69
C PHE A 968 -7.96 -35.30 3.69
N ALA A 969 -7.01 -35.65 4.54
CA ALA A 969 -6.45 -34.78 5.58
C ALA A 969 -4.92 -34.83 5.55
N GLY A 970 -4.25 -33.68 5.45
CA GLY A 970 -2.80 -33.57 5.42
C GLY A 970 -2.19 -33.26 6.79
N PHE A 971 -1.01 -33.80 7.10
CA PHE A 971 -0.35 -33.64 8.40
C PHE A 971 1.12 -33.21 8.27
N SER A 972 1.66 -32.59 9.32
CA SER A 972 3.10 -32.26 9.42
C SER A 972 3.95 -33.48 9.80
N LEU A 973 3.78 -34.58 9.04
CA LEU A 973 4.49 -35.84 9.21
C LEU A 973 5.01 -36.32 7.85
N THR A 974 6.16 -36.96 7.87
CA THR A 974 6.79 -37.61 6.72
C THR A 974 6.78 -39.13 6.88
N ARG A 975 7.06 -39.90 5.81
CA ARG A 975 7.15 -41.37 5.91
C ARG A 975 8.16 -41.86 6.97
N PRO A 976 9.36 -41.29 7.12
CA PRO A 976 10.25 -41.61 8.25
C PRO A 976 9.63 -41.46 9.65
N ASP A 977 8.74 -40.48 9.87
CA ASP A 977 8.15 -40.22 11.18
C ASP A 977 7.16 -41.31 11.63
N ILE A 978 6.54 -42.02 10.68
CA ILE A 978 5.61 -43.13 10.96
C ILE A 978 6.30 -44.51 11.01
N LEU A 979 7.49 -44.64 10.43
CA LEU A 979 8.30 -45.86 10.46
C LEU A 979 9.26 -45.93 11.66
N THR A 980 9.48 -44.81 12.36
CA THR A 980 10.40 -44.73 13.50
C THR A 980 9.69 -44.83 14.85
N GLY A 981 10.39 -45.43 15.83
CA GLY A 981 9.88 -45.60 17.19
C GLY A 981 8.64 -46.51 17.25
N ALA A 982 7.59 -46.06 17.94
CA ALA A 982 6.33 -46.80 18.05
C ALA A 982 5.31 -46.44 16.94
N GLY A 983 5.62 -45.48 16.06
CA GLY A 983 4.72 -44.99 15.00
C GLY A 983 3.66 -43.99 15.48
N TRP A 984 2.62 -43.83 14.65
CA TRP A 984 1.49 -42.92 14.85
C TRP A 984 0.17 -43.62 14.53
N PHE A 985 -0.89 -43.18 15.20
CA PHE A 985 -2.28 -43.49 14.86
C PHE A 985 -2.89 -42.34 14.09
N PHE A 986 -3.65 -42.66 13.05
CA PHE A 986 -4.55 -41.73 12.40
C PHE A 986 -5.94 -41.91 13.02
N VAL A 987 -6.51 -40.82 13.48
CA VAL A 987 -7.68 -40.78 14.34
C VAL A 987 -8.79 -40.00 13.65
N ILE A 988 -9.97 -40.60 13.55
CA ILE A 988 -11.20 -39.95 13.08
C ILE A 988 -12.17 -39.98 14.26
N GLU A 989 -12.61 -38.81 14.70
CA GLU A 989 -13.43 -38.65 15.91
C GLU A 989 -14.64 -37.75 15.68
N GLN A 990 -15.77 -38.13 16.27
CA GLN A 990 -16.98 -37.34 16.29
C GLN A 990 -16.77 -36.08 17.16
N GLN A 991 -17.41 -34.97 16.81
CA GLN A 991 -17.27 -33.72 17.55
C GLN A 991 -17.74 -33.85 19.01
N VAL A 992 -16.89 -33.43 19.95
CA VAL A 992 -17.16 -33.54 21.39
C VAL A 992 -18.16 -32.48 21.88
N THR A 993 -18.26 -31.37 21.16
CA THR A 993 -19.14 -30.22 21.48
C THR A 993 -20.59 -30.41 21.06
N GLU A 994 -20.93 -31.47 20.30
CA GLU A 994 -22.30 -31.82 19.92
C GLU A 994 -22.76 -33.09 20.66
N PRO A 995 -23.06 -33.06 21.97
CA PRO A 995 -23.59 -34.22 22.67
C PRO A 995 -24.89 -34.68 22.04
N ARG A 996 -25.03 -36.00 21.87
CA ARG A 996 -26.22 -36.69 21.37
C ARG A 996 -26.86 -37.51 22.51
N PHE A 997 -28.16 -37.74 22.41
CA PHE A 997 -28.90 -38.59 23.35
C PHE A 997 -29.63 -39.69 22.59
N GLY A 998 -29.58 -40.93 23.06
CA GLY A 998 -30.16 -42.09 22.37
C GLY A 998 -29.46 -43.38 22.77
N PHE A 999 -29.80 -44.46 22.08
CA PHE A 999 -29.27 -45.81 22.35
C PHE A 999 -28.69 -46.42 21.09
N ASP A 1000 -27.78 -47.38 21.23
CA ASP A 1000 -27.12 -48.02 20.09
C ASP A 1000 -28.11 -48.82 19.24
N GLN A 1001 -27.80 -48.99 17.95
CA GLN A 1001 -28.57 -49.87 17.08
C GLN A 1001 -28.26 -51.35 17.37
N GLU A 1002 -29.30 -52.17 17.41
CA GLU A 1002 -29.15 -53.62 17.50
C GLU A 1002 -28.43 -54.23 16.29
N LYS A 1003 -27.48 -55.14 16.56
CA LYS A 1003 -26.89 -56.01 15.51
C LYS A 1003 -27.94 -57.02 15.03
N PRO A 1004 -27.92 -57.45 13.76
CA PRO A 1004 -28.82 -58.49 13.26
C PRO A 1004 -28.78 -59.75 14.14
N GLY A 1005 -29.95 -60.21 14.61
CA GLY A 1005 -30.08 -61.37 15.50
C GLY A 1005 -29.80 -61.12 16.98
N ALA A 1006 -29.57 -59.86 17.40
CA ALA A 1006 -29.46 -59.52 18.82
C ALA A 1006 -30.78 -59.69 19.57
N THR A 1007 -30.69 -60.01 20.87
CA THR A 1007 -31.82 -60.05 21.80
C THR A 1007 -31.66 -59.00 22.90
N ALA A 1008 -32.78 -58.61 23.51
CA ALA A 1008 -32.83 -57.63 24.59
C ALA A 1008 -32.19 -58.17 25.88
N ALA A 1009 -31.21 -57.44 26.41
CA ALA A 1009 -30.48 -57.72 27.65
C ALA A 1009 -30.48 -56.48 28.56
N ASN A 1010 -30.04 -56.62 29.81
CA ASN A 1010 -29.78 -55.45 30.65
C ASN A 1010 -28.33 -55.00 30.42
N PRO A 1011 -28.07 -53.71 30.12
CA PRO A 1011 -26.72 -53.24 29.80
C PRO A 1011 -25.82 -53.25 31.03
N GLY A 1012 -24.57 -53.70 30.87
CA GLY A 1012 -23.55 -53.68 31.94
C GLY A 1012 -22.98 -52.27 32.20
N ASP A 1013 -22.96 -51.44 31.16
CA ASP A 1013 -22.65 -50.01 31.17
C ASP A 1013 -23.65 -49.31 30.24
N TRP A 1014 -24.09 -48.09 30.57
CA TRP A 1014 -25.03 -47.34 29.73
C TRP A 1014 -24.51 -47.08 28.31
N ARG A 1015 -23.18 -47.09 28.13
CA ARG A 1015 -22.54 -47.02 26.80
C ARG A 1015 -22.77 -48.22 25.90
N ASP A 1016 -23.20 -49.36 26.44
CA ASP A 1016 -23.50 -50.58 25.68
C ASP A 1016 -25.02 -50.78 25.51
N ALA A 1017 -25.83 -49.81 25.91
CA ALA A 1017 -27.29 -49.90 25.91
C ALA A 1017 -27.88 -49.64 24.51
N ARG A 1018 -28.67 -50.59 24.01
CA ARG A 1018 -29.25 -50.54 22.66
C ARG A 1018 -30.75 -50.28 22.72
N TRP A 1019 -31.34 -49.81 21.63
CA TRP A 1019 -32.78 -49.58 21.58
C TRP A 1019 -33.62 -50.81 21.90
N ILE A 1020 -33.23 -52.00 21.42
CA ILE A 1020 -33.88 -53.27 21.78
C ILE A 1020 -33.91 -53.55 23.29
N ASP A 1021 -32.95 -53.03 24.07
CA ASP A 1021 -32.87 -53.24 25.52
C ASP A 1021 -33.89 -52.38 26.29
N THR A 1022 -34.27 -51.23 25.72
CA THR A 1022 -35.30 -50.32 26.28
C THR A 1022 -36.72 -50.86 26.14
N GLY A 1023 -36.97 -51.66 25.09
CA GLY A 1023 -38.31 -52.09 24.68
C GLY A 1023 -39.07 -51.11 23.77
N ALA A 1024 -38.53 -49.93 23.47
CA ALA A 1024 -39.17 -48.97 22.56
C ALA A 1024 -39.03 -49.40 21.08
N THR A 1025 -40.16 -49.55 20.39
CA THR A 1025 -40.20 -49.80 18.94
C THR A 1025 -39.88 -48.53 18.15
N PRO A 1026 -39.41 -48.62 16.90
CA PRO A 1026 -39.38 -47.47 15.99
C PRO A 1026 -40.75 -46.78 15.94
N GLY A 1027 -40.74 -45.47 15.82
CA GLY A 1027 -41.96 -44.64 15.81
C GLY A 1027 -42.59 -44.42 17.19
N GLY A 1028 -42.29 -45.27 18.18
CA GLY A 1028 -42.85 -45.21 19.53
C GLY A 1028 -42.08 -44.32 20.51
N HIS A 1029 -42.60 -44.21 21.74
CA HIS A 1029 -42.01 -43.43 22.81
C HIS A 1029 -41.29 -44.30 23.85
N LEU A 1030 -40.17 -43.79 24.36
CA LEU A 1030 -39.40 -44.38 25.44
C LEU A 1030 -40.12 -44.18 26.78
N ALA A 1031 -40.33 -45.27 27.53
CA ALA A 1031 -41.04 -45.24 28.80
C ALA A 1031 -40.09 -45.15 30.00
N VAL A 1032 -40.43 -44.30 30.96
CA VAL A 1032 -39.81 -44.19 32.29
C VAL A 1032 -40.02 -45.49 33.07
N ASN A 1033 -41.27 -45.99 33.09
CA ASN A 1033 -41.66 -47.26 33.73
C ASN A 1033 -41.54 -48.47 32.77
N GLY A 1034 -40.59 -48.41 31.82
CA GLY A 1034 -40.35 -49.45 30.82
C GLY A 1034 -39.52 -50.63 31.32
N ARG A 1035 -39.00 -51.44 30.39
CA ARG A 1035 -38.22 -52.65 30.70
C ARG A 1035 -37.00 -52.39 31.60
N LEU A 1036 -36.37 -51.22 31.47
CA LEU A 1036 -35.17 -50.83 32.20
C LEU A 1036 -35.46 -50.10 33.53
N ALA A 1037 -36.73 -49.95 33.93
CA ALA A 1037 -37.10 -49.24 35.16
C ALA A 1037 -36.32 -49.74 36.39
N GLY A 1038 -35.61 -48.83 37.05
CA GLY A 1038 -34.78 -49.15 38.22
C GLY A 1038 -33.48 -49.91 37.94
N HIS A 1039 -33.14 -50.22 36.68
CA HIS A 1039 -31.85 -50.82 36.33
C HIS A 1039 -30.70 -49.84 36.62
N GLN A 1040 -29.59 -50.34 37.16
CA GLN A 1040 -28.44 -49.53 37.54
C GLN A 1040 -27.18 -50.01 36.84
N ALA A 1041 -26.48 -49.10 36.18
CA ALA A 1041 -25.19 -49.33 35.54
C ALA A 1041 -24.28 -48.10 35.69
N GLY A 1042 -22.98 -48.30 35.95
CA GLY A 1042 -22.01 -47.20 36.06
C GLY A 1042 -22.30 -46.14 37.14
N GLY A 1043 -23.13 -46.44 38.15
CA GLY A 1043 -23.59 -45.50 39.17
C GLY A 1043 -24.86 -44.71 38.78
N VAL A 1044 -25.35 -44.85 37.56
CA VAL A 1044 -26.58 -44.21 37.07
C VAL A 1044 -27.72 -45.24 37.08
N THR A 1045 -28.83 -44.87 37.72
CA THR A 1045 -30.08 -45.66 37.78
C THR A 1045 -31.09 -45.12 36.77
N TYR A 1046 -31.57 -45.96 35.86
CA TYR A 1046 -32.51 -45.57 34.80
C TYR A 1046 -33.76 -44.89 35.38
N ALA A 1047 -34.05 -43.70 34.87
CA ALA A 1047 -35.22 -42.90 35.20
C ALA A 1047 -35.46 -42.67 36.71
N LEU A 1048 -34.39 -42.57 37.51
CA LEU A 1048 -34.48 -42.14 38.92
C LEU A 1048 -34.93 -40.67 39.02
N ASN A 1049 -34.29 -39.80 38.24
CA ASN A 1049 -34.61 -38.40 38.01
C ASN A 1049 -34.20 -38.05 36.56
N ALA A 1050 -34.49 -36.82 36.11
CA ALA A 1050 -34.17 -36.41 34.74
C ALA A 1050 -32.67 -36.44 34.41
N ALA A 1051 -31.81 -36.04 35.35
CA ALA A 1051 -30.36 -36.05 35.18
C ALA A 1051 -29.80 -37.47 34.98
N HIS A 1052 -30.35 -38.45 35.71
CA HIS A 1052 -30.03 -39.87 35.55
C HIS A 1052 -30.49 -40.42 34.20
N LEU A 1053 -31.69 -40.07 33.73
CA LEU A 1053 -32.17 -40.52 32.42
C LEU A 1053 -31.36 -39.90 31.28
N ALA A 1054 -31.05 -38.61 31.37
CA ALA A 1054 -30.14 -37.92 30.46
C ALA A 1054 -28.75 -38.59 30.45
N ALA A 1055 -28.18 -38.91 31.61
CA ALA A 1055 -26.88 -39.60 31.70
C ALA A 1055 -26.91 -41.05 31.16
N ALA A 1056 -28.04 -41.76 31.30
CA ALA A 1056 -28.24 -43.10 30.75
C ALA A 1056 -28.42 -43.11 29.23
N ALA A 1057 -29.01 -42.05 28.66
CA ALA A 1057 -29.17 -41.86 27.22
C ALA A 1057 -28.01 -41.08 26.58
N MET A 1058 -27.07 -40.51 27.35
CA MET A 1058 -26.00 -39.67 26.80
C MET A 1058 -24.99 -40.51 26.02
N GLN A 1059 -24.95 -40.27 24.72
CA GLN A 1059 -24.03 -40.95 23.80
C GLN A 1059 -22.67 -40.26 23.81
N ARG A 1060 -21.60 -41.07 23.86
CA ARG A 1060 -20.23 -40.55 23.88
C ARG A 1060 -19.68 -40.44 22.45
N PRO A 1061 -18.95 -39.36 22.11
CA PRO A 1061 -18.32 -39.23 20.80
C PRO A 1061 -17.47 -40.46 20.46
N PHE A 1062 -17.79 -41.13 19.35
CA PHE A 1062 -17.03 -42.28 18.89
C PHE A 1062 -15.69 -41.84 18.27
N ARG A 1063 -14.66 -42.66 18.46
CA ARG A 1063 -13.31 -42.45 17.91
C ARG A 1063 -12.79 -43.73 17.27
N LEU A 1064 -12.52 -43.66 15.96
CA LEU A 1064 -11.75 -44.66 15.23
C LEU A 1064 -10.27 -44.27 15.27
N ALA A 1065 -9.40 -45.19 15.69
CA ALA A 1065 -7.94 -45.00 15.64
C ALA A 1065 -7.29 -46.16 14.89
N VAL A 1066 -6.58 -45.84 13.79
CA VAL A 1066 -5.89 -46.81 12.94
C VAL A 1066 -4.39 -46.55 12.96
N HIS A 1067 -3.61 -47.56 13.34
CA HIS A 1067 -2.15 -47.43 13.36
C HIS A 1067 -1.58 -47.40 11.94
N ALA A 1068 -0.59 -46.54 11.69
CA ALA A 1068 0.02 -46.33 10.37
C ALA A 1068 0.48 -47.63 9.68
N SER A 1069 0.96 -48.61 10.45
CA SER A 1069 1.41 -49.93 9.93
C SER A 1069 0.33 -50.78 9.25
N HIS A 1070 -0.95 -50.45 9.43
CA HIS A 1070 -2.06 -51.08 8.73
C HIS A 1070 -2.39 -50.40 7.39
N LEU A 1071 -1.88 -49.17 7.18
CA LEU A 1071 -2.16 -48.31 6.03
C LEU A 1071 -0.99 -48.27 5.03
N THR A 1072 0.24 -48.55 5.49
CA THR A 1072 1.42 -48.67 4.63
C THR A 1072 1.79 -50.13 4.33
N GLN A 1073 2.46 -50.36 3.19
CA GLN A 1073 3.37 -51.50 3.08
C GLN A 1073 4.61 -51.20 3.95
N ILE A 1074 5.15 -52.23 4.59
CA ILE A 1074 6.35 -52.21 5.44
C ILE A 1074 7.24 -53.34 4.96
#